data_AF-A0A2E3N8G5-F1
#
_entry.id   AF-A0A2E3N8G5-F1
#
_cell.length_a   1.000
_cell.length_b   1.000
_cell.length_c   1.000
_cell.angle_alpha   90.00
_cell.angle_beta   90.00
_cell.angle_gamma   90.00
#
_symmetry.space_group_name_H-M   'P 1'
#
loop_
_entity.id
_entity.type
_entity.pdbx_description
1 polymer ?
#
loop_
_entity_poly.entity_id
_entity_poly.type
_entity_poly.pdbx_seq_one_letter_code
_entity_poly.pdbx_strand_id
1 'polypeptide(L)'
;MRPILIGFSCIISAFGKLYAAPEDFPIVAEDLDVSLFARDPVVRNPCALTFDAQGRPCVGMGPQYRSPDADTEPDSVWILKDTDKDGLADARHMFATGFNSIQGLAWKGEWLWVANAPDLTRVRDTDGDEVADEYIRVYTDLGNLEHGLHGLNFGPDGRLYMSKGNSKGLTILPDRLAPAAFRELWGVEVPPGTPEPLPAAFTSGTYEKNYQNPRDDWGVTGGILRCNDDGSNLEIVSQGFRNPWDMAFDDHFDWLGTDNDQTMGDKIFTPFFGSHFGWGHPWSYDWKGDYHLPTAPSSGPLFEGSGAGVIHCAIPGYPDKYNHVFFINDWLNREIFIYRSRWDGAWRKPDRLELEVLAHAGGGRSMPLSKGRSFDPVDIEMGPDGAIWITSWGRQYGAHYADGKLANEGRVYRIWPRNYSPSIPSRDTRTVEGLIADLGSHLPAWRTNAQEKLIQRGKGVEPFLRTALQNPELADALETWLVWTIGRINPGAWFEGSTNQKIQSIRVATFNRRMCPAIRKALADKEPRVRLAAVIALRELGASDSAEALLDLASRELDRIVYYATWGALMDLLPQNQRKKLLNDRRAPIRLAALLGLLEKDALSIKEIEIHTMDKDSAIADLSTRRLGGKHQFEHRGRPLAATGQVKPPDPLAIPFSNIRPSSGRAYRAATLRRGVACYTDRSYLLTRIPAELEGLTFLQTACEDANSESGVTVSLNLKYPSTVYLIDDARAESLPGWAQSKWKPTSLVIEGDNPKRMNVYRAELPPGLFTLGASRDGIKARKGNYIVAIKPDILSPDGTVATIESILPLLDGANPERGQDLFFSTHGANCASCHQVNGRGNNHAPDLSDIGSRAGARLLLESILNPNASIVEGFAAQLISTHGGESYTGVVLEQTGRYITIAMLGGKTSRIERSNILSQESLPISAMPPGFGAIMNRQQLADLTAWLMNLEKPERITNKEDKFIFREDGNRLHLHLGKTQIATYLLGHEQLTRRAFINMRTPSGIQVTRNFPARRPDDLDPSSRDAERIIHPLMHPGLWMSFGWIDGNDFWRLNSKVQFEKYLEKPISSGLEASFSTRDRYLNQEGTETVCLQDTSYRFRRIPAGIELIWEATFYNDNRDFLFGDQEESGLALRIASPLRVKGGTGRILNNRGEQNGAGTWGQNFGWIDYSGVVEGKRAGIMVIPHPENPRRCWSHSRDYGLLASNPFPKQPEERREPYITTKIKKGQRFKLAYTIIVHESDDEEFDPQTIIDGIRDGSP
;
A
#
# COMPACT_ATOMS: atom_id res chain seq x y z
N MET A 1 60.50 13.14 19.67
CA MET A 1 59.69 11.96 19.28
C MET A 1 59.53 11.11 20.52
N ARG A 2 58.30 11.04 21.07
CA ARG A 2 57.95 10.32 22.31
C ARG A 2 56.96 9.20 21.95
N PRO A 3 56.99 8.09 22.70
CA PRO A 3 55.75 7.57 23.24
C PRO A 3 55.85 7.41 24.75
N ILE A 4 54.77 7.80 25.43
CA ILE A 4 54.57 7.68 26.87
C ILE A 4 53.64 6.49 27.09
N LEU A 5 54.05 5.64 28.04
CA LEU A 5 53.31 4.53 28.62
C LEU A 5 53.29 4.84 30.12
N ILE A 6 52.15 5.22 30.71
CA ILE A 6 51.98 5.24 32.17
C ILE A 6 50.58 4.71 32.52
N GLY A 7 50.59 3.74 33.44
CA GLY A 7 49.44 3.04 33.98
C GLY A 7 48.57 3.85 34.94
N PHE A 8 47.37 3.29 35.14
CA PHE A 8 46.33 3.59 36.11
C PHE A 8 46.80 3.52 37.59
N SER A 9 46.24 4.40 38.46
CA SER A 9 45.38 4.03 39.62
C SER A 9 45.16 5.20 40.59
N CYS A 10 44.00 5.18 41.30
CA CYS A 10 43.56 5.97 42.48
C CYS A 10 42.90 7.34 42.19
N ILE A 11 41.68 7.71 42.64
CA ILE A 11 40.76 7.23 43.69
C ILE A 11 39.30 7.53 43.27
N ILE A 12 38.42 6.55 43.51
CA ILE A 12 36.96 6.64 43.50
C ILE A 12 36.51 7.06 44.90
N SER A 13 35.70 8.12 45.01
CA SER A 13 34.66 8.22 46.05
C SER A 13 33.49 9.11 45.60
N ALA A 14 32.38 8.43 45.27
CA ALA A 14 30.98 8.76 45.55
C ALA A 14 30.46 10.21 45.37
N PHE A 15 29.78 10.47 44.25
CA PHE A 15 28.32 10.71 44.18
C PHE A 15 27.88 10.45 42.73
N GLY A 16 26.87 9.59 42.54
CA GLY A 16 26.54 8.97 41.26
C GLY A 16 25.91 9.91 40.24
N LYS A 17 26.61 10.19 39.15
CA LYS A 17 26.00 10.47 37.84
C LYS A 17 26.30 9.27 36.93
N LEU A 18 25.35 8.34 36.83
CA LEU A 18 25.36 7.33 35.77
C LEU A 18 25.23 8.09 34.44
N TYR A 19 26.35 8.26 33.73
CA TYR A 19 26.33 8.72 32.34
C TYR A 19 25.38 7.81 31.56
N ALA A 20 24.39 8.41 30.88
CA ALA A 20 23.45 7.67 30.04
C ALA A 20 24.24 6.89 28.96
N ALA A 21 23.81 5.67 28.69
CA ALA A 21 24.50 4.81 27.74
C ALA A 21 24.30 5.35 26.32
N PRO A 22 25.20 5.09 25.35
CA PRO A 22 25.01 5.52 23.97
C PRO A 22 23.64 5.13 23.40
N GLU A 23 23.10 3.96 23.77
CA GLU A 23 21.76 3.50 23.39
C GLU A 23 20.58 4.30 23.96
N ASP A 24 20.80 5.15 24.96
CA ASP A 24 19.78 6.06 25.51
C ASP A 24 19.52 7.28 24.64
N PHE A 25 20.28 7.50 23.56
CA PHE A 25 20.14 8.66 22.69
C PHE A 25 19.79 8.26 21.25
N PRO A 26 19.07 9.12 20.50
CA PRO A 26 19.00 8.99 19.04
C PRO A 26 20.36 9.22 18.39
N ILE A 27 20.51 8.75 17.15
CA ILE A 27 21.61 9.11 16.27
C ILE A 27 21.25 10.46 15.63
N VAL A 28 22.16 11.42 15.72
CA VAL A 28 22.03 12.76 15.13
C VAL A 28 23.26 13.09 14.30
N ALA A 29 23.15 14.07 13.40
CA ALA A 29 24.28 14.57 12.63
C ALA A 29 25.39 15.15 13.53
N GLU A 30 26.65 15.14 13.07
CA GLU A 30 27.81 15.57 13.88
C GLU A 30 27.76 17.02 14.35
N ASP A 31 27.00 17.88 13.68
CA ASP A 31 26.85 19.30 14.02
C ASP A 31 25.61 19.62 14.85
N LEU A 32 24.88 18.58 15.29
CA LEU A 32 23.84 18.66 16.30
C LEU A 32 24.38 18.18 17.65
N ASP A 33 23.86 18.77 18.72
CA ASP A 33 23.96 18.23 20.07
C ASP A 33 22.60 17.68 20.50
N VAL A 34 22.64 16.66 21.35
CA VAL A 34 21.47 16.01 21.91
C VAL A 34 21.64 15.84 23.42
N SER A 35 20.58 16.09 24.18
CA SER A 35 20.51 15.75 25.60
C SER A 35 19.21 15.01 25.93
N LEU A 36 19.23 14.25 27.02
CA LEU A 36 18.08 13.56 27.57
C LEU A 36 17.59 14.42 28.72
N PHE A 37 16.41 15.03 28.63
CA PHE A 37 15.87 15.87 29.70
C PHE A 37 15.16 15.04 30.77
N ALA A 38 14.37 14.03 30.39
CA ALA A 38 13.66 13.19 31.35
C ALA A 38 13.63 11.72 30.92
N ARG A 39 13.61 10.81 31.90
CA ARG A 39 13.45 9.35 31.72
C ARG A 39 12.70 8.73 32.90
N ASP A 40 12.51 7.42 32.90
CA ASP A 40 11.98 6.68 34.06
C ASP A 40 12.80 6.98 35.34
N PRO A 41 12.16 7.20 36.51
CA PRO A 41 10.72 7.14 36.78
C PRO A 41 9.94 8.44 36.54
N VAL A 42 10.60 9.53 36.14
CA VAL A 42 9.99 10.86 35.95
C VAL A 42 8.97 10.86 34.81
N VAL A 43 9.26 10.16 33.72
CA VAL A 43 8.32 10.00 32.59
C VAL A 43 8.12 8.53 32.24
N ARG A 44 6.87 8.14 31.97
CA ARG A 44 6.48 6.78 31.55
C ARG A 44 5.43 6.87 30.46
N ASN A 45 5.71 6.31 29.29
CA ASN A 45 4.82 6.36 28.13
C ASN A 45 4.28 7.78 27.79
N PRO A 46 5.15 8.80 27.60
CA PRO A 46 4.72 10.17 27.30
C PRO A 46 4.13 10.26 25.88
N CYS A 47 2.87 10.69 25.76
CA CYS A 47 2.12 10.70 24.49
C CYS A 47 2.07 12.08 23.83
N ALA A 48 2.10 13.15 24.61
CA ALA A 48 1.98 14.53 24.12
C ALA A 48 2.79 15.49 25.00
N LEU A 49 3.23 16.60 24.41
CA LEU A 49 4.04 17.63 25.04
C LEU A 49 3.46 19.01 24.72
N THR A 50 3.46 19.90 25.71
CA THR A 50 3.30 21.34 25.49
C THR A 50 4.09 22.11 26.56
N PHE A 51 4.04 23.44 26.54
CA PHE A 51 4.64 24.27 27.57
C PHE A 51 3.61 25.23 28.16
N ASP A 52 3.66 25.40 29.49
CA ASP A 52 2.78 26.36 30.17
C ASP A 52 3.21 27.83 29.95
N ALA A 53 2.45 28.75 30.54
CA ALA A 53 2.73 30.19 30.45
C ALA A 53 4.09 30.60 31.05
N GLN A 54 4.66 29.77 31.94
CA GLN A 54 5.97 29.95 32.56
C GLN A 54 7.10 29.31 31.72
N GLY A 55 6.77 28.55 30.68
CA GLY A 55 7.73 27.83 29.83
C GLY A 55 8.18 26.49 30.44
N ARG A 56 7.39 25.88 31.33
CA ARG A 56 7.71 24.56 31.89
C ARG A 56 7.09 23.47 31.02
N PRO A 57 7.80 22.34 30.79
CA PRO A 57 7.28 21.25 29.98
C PRO A 57 6.14 20.53 30.70
N CYS A 58 4.99 20.48 30.03
CA CYS A 58 3.78 19.75 30.43
C CYS A 58 3.65 18.51 29.57
N VAL A 59 3.71 17.32 30.18
CA VAL A 59 3.74 16.04 29.47
C VAL A 59 2.50 15.22 29.82
N GLY A 60 1.71 14.90 28.80
CA GLY A 60 0.59 13.96 28.90
C GLY A 60 1.11 12.53 28.85
N MET A 61 0.74 11.71 29.82
CA MET A 61 1.21 10.33 29.91
C MET A 61 0.21 9.43 30.61
N GLY A 62 0.23 8.15 30.27
CA GLY A 62 -0.54 7.15 30.99
C GLY A 62 -0.72 5.84 30.23
N PRO A 63 -1.53 4.93 30.80
CA PRO A 63 -1.63 3.56 30.34
C PRO A 63 -2.81 3.31 29.40
N GLN A 64 -3.59 4.33 29.05
CA GLN A 64 -4.88 4.11 28.37
C GLN A 64 -4.70 3.60 26.94
N TYR A 65 -3.57 3.84 26.29
CA TYR A 65 -3.30 3.29 24.96
C TYR A 65 -2.71 1.87 25.03
N ARG A 66 -3.13 0.86 24.24
CA ARG A 66 -4.17 0.86 23.18
C ARG A 66 -5.40 0.00 23.50
N SER A 67 -5.44 -0.61 24.68
CA SER A 67 -6.51 -1.54 25.06
C SER A 67 -7.02 -1.23 26.46
N PRO A 68 -7.54 -0.02 26.68
CA PRO A 68 -8.09 0.35 27.96
C PRO A 68 -9.39 -0.41 28.20
N ASP A 69 -9.76 -0.51 29.46
CA ASP A 69 -11.07 -0.89 29.94
C ASP A 69 -11.59 0.16 30.94
N ALA A 70 -12.78 -0.08 31.49
CA ALA A 70 -13.39 0.83 32.46
C ALA A 70 -12.51 1.03 33.71
N ASP A 71 -11.75 0.00 34.11
CA ASP A 71 -10.97 -0.03 35.35
C ASP A 71 -9.51 0.43 35.17
N THR A 72 -9.05 0.61 33.93
CA THR A 72 -7.68 1.06 33.61
C THR A 72 -7.39 2.42 34.25
N GLU A 73 -6.22 2.59 34.88
CA GLU A 73 -5.83 3.86 35.51
C GLU A 73 -5.88 5.04 34.52
N PRO A 74 -6.34 6.24 34.91
CA PRO A 74 -6.48 7.37 34.00
C PRO A 74 -5.13 7.90 33.51
N ASP A 75 -5.11 8.43 32.29
CA ASP A 75 -4.00 9.27 31.84
C ASP A 75 -3.98 10.60 32.63
N SER A 76 -2.80 11.20 32.72
CA SER A 76 -2.56 12.42 33.49
C SER A 76 -1.57 13.34 32.79
N VAL A 77 -1.65 14.64 33.08
CA VAL A 77 -0.68 15.65 32.62
C VAL A 77 0.20 16.07 33.78
N TRP A 78 1.52 16.02 33.56
CA TRP A 78 2.52 16.34 34.56
C TRP A 78 3.42 17.50 34.12
N ILE A 79 3.70 18.42 35.02
CA ILE A 79 4.73 19.46 34.86
C ILE A 79 6.06 18.87 35.32
N LEU A 80 7.06 18.81 34.44
CA LEU A 80 8.39 18.32 34.79
C LEU A 80 9.25 19.46 35.33
N LYS A 81 10.04 19.18 36.37
CA LYS A 81 10.88 20.16 37.07
C LYS A 81 12.33 19.65 37.11
N ASP A 82 13.25 20.55 36.80
CA ASP A 82 14.68 20.42 37.00
C ASP A 82 15.03 21.33 38.20
N THR A 83 15.07 20.76 39.41
CA THR A 83 15.18 21.55 40.65
C THR A 83 16.61 21.98 40.97
N ASP A 84 17.62 21.28 40.45
CA ASP A 84 19.04 21.61 40.64
C ASP A 84 19.68 22.34 39.44
N LYS A 85 18.93 22.50 38.34
CA LYS A 85 19.30 23.20 37.11
C LYS A 85 20.45 22.53 36.36
N ASP A 86 20.58 21.22 36.46
CA ASP A 86 21.63 20.47 35.78
C ASP A 86 21.27 20.06 34.33
N GLY A 87 20.06 20.39 33.90
CA GLY A 87 19.53 20.09 32.57
C GLY A 87 18.77 18.78 32.49
N LEU A 88 18.56 18.09 33.62
CA LEU A 88 17.75 16.88 33.77
C LEU A 88 16.56 17.16 34.71
N ALA A 89 15.36 16.69 34.34
CA ALA A 89 14.24 16.68 35.26
C ALA A 89 14.46 15.65 36.37
N ASP A 90 14.41 16.10 37.61
CA ASP A 90 14.56 15.31 38.84
C ASP A 90 13.24 15.19 39.62
N ALA A 91 12.22 15.98 39.26
CA ALA A 91 10.90 15.96 39.87
C ALA A 91 9.78 16.15 38.83
N ARG A 92 8.56 15.79 39.24
CA ARG A 92 7.33 16.04 38.48
C ARG A 92 6.20 16.43 39.42
N HIS A 93 5.26 17.23 38.92
CA HIS A 93 4.05 17.65 39.63
C HIS A 93 2.83 17.34 38.76
N MET A 94 1.81 16.69 39.32
CA MET A 94 0.61 16.32 38.57
C MET A 94 -0.30 17.54 38.45
N PHE A 95 -0.47 18.05 37.25
CA PHE A 95 -1.34 19.20 37.01
C PHE A 95 -2.79 18.76 36.82
N ALA A 96 -3.04 17.69 36.07
CA ALA A 96 -4.40 17.22 35.79
C ALA A 96 -4.45 15.69 35.61
N THR A 97 -5.59 15.07 35.92
CA THR A 97 -5.80 13.61 35.84
C THR A 97 -7.26 13.28 35.51
N GLY A 98 -7.58 11.99 35.41
CA GLY A 98 -8.92 11.49 35.12
C GLY A 98 -9.20 11.33 33.62
N PHE A 99 -8.19 11.47 32.77
CA PHE A 99 -8.37 11.36 31.31
C PHE A 99 -8.40 9.90 30.85
N ASN A 100 -9.00 9.67 29.67
CA ASN A 100 -8.90 8.41 28.95
C ASN A 100 -7.57 8.41 28.16
N SER A 101 -7.52 8.40 26.83
CA SER A 101 -6.22 8.45 26.12
C SER A 101 -5.85 9.86 25.66
N ILE A 102 -4.79 10.44 26.24
CA ILE A 102 -4.27 11.75 25.81
C ILE A 102 -3.56 11.62 24.47
N GLN A 103 -3.91 12.51 23.54
CA GLN A 103 -3.46 12.47 22.13
C GLN A 103 -2.96 13.82 21.59
N GLY A 104 -3.18 14.90 22.33
CA GLY A 104 -2.72 16.23 21.97
C GLY A 104 -2.94 17.20 23.13
N LEU A 105 -2.07 18.19 23.25
CA LEU A 105 -2.11 19.22 24.30
C LEU A 105 -1.91 20.61 23.69
N ALA A 106 -2.57 21.62 24.24
CA ALA A 106 -2.29 23.01 23.92
C ALA A 106 -2.55 23.93 25.13
N TRP A 107 -1.62 24.84 25.42
CA TRP A 107 -1.78 25.81 26.52
C TRP A 107 -2.13 27.21 26.00
N LYS A 108 -3.23 27.80 26.50
CA LYS A 108 -3.59 29.21 26.24
C LYS A 108 -4.20 29.84 27.50
N GLY A 109 -3.65 30.98 27.90
CA GLY A 109 -4.05 31.69 29.11
C GLY A 109 -3.80 30.82 30.34
N GLU A 110 -4.85 30.62 31.11
CA GLU A 110 -4.89 29.73 32.28
C GLU A 110 -5.36 28.31 31.92
N TRP A 111 -5.78 28.08 30.68
CA TRP A 111 -6.36 26.83 30.23
C TRP A 111 -5.34 25.93 29.54
N LEU A 112 -5.26 24.69 30.02
CA LEU A 112 -4.70 23.58 29.28
C LEU A 112 -5.83 22.85 28.54
N TRP A 113 -5.69 22.72 27.23
CA TRP A 113 -6.55 21.90 26.39
C TRP A 113 -5.96 20.52 26.23
N VAL A 114 -6.80 19.50 26.37
CA VAL A 114 -6.44 18.08 26.36
C VAL A 114 -7.36 17.37 25.38
N ALA A 115 -6.81 16.90 24.27
CA ALA A 115 -7.50 15.95 23.41
C ALA A 115 -7.38 14.57 24.06
N ASN A 116 -8.47 14.08 24.65
CA ASN A 116 -8.51 12.82 25.41
C ASN A 116 -9.64 11.91 24.92
N ALA A 117 -9.37 11.06 23.94
CA ALA A 117 -10.40 10.29 23.23
C ALA A 117 -11.38 9.56 24.19
N PRO A 118 -12.71 9.73 24.09
CA PRO A 118 -13.45 10.38 23.00
C PRO A 118 -13.80 11.86 23.26
N ASP A 119 -13.13 12.53 24.19
CA ASP A 119 -13.45 13.89 24.63
C ASP A 119 -12.40 14.93 24.20
N LEU A 120 -12.83 16.18 24.12
CA LEU A 120 -11.96 17.35 24.17
C LEU A 120 -12.27 18.09 25.48
N THR A 121 -11.28 18.23 26.35
CA THR A 121 -11.44 18.85 27.67
C THR A 121 -10.48 20.02 27.81
N ARG A 122 -10.90 21.09 28.46
CA ARG A 122 -9.99 22.14 28.95
C ARG A 122 -10.01 22.18 30.47
N VAL A 123 -8.85 22.39 31.07
CA VAL A 123 -8.67 22.40 32.53
C VAL A 123 -7.85 23.60 32.97
N ARG A 124 -8.09 24.10 34.18
CA ARG A 124 -7.28 25.17 34.79
C ARG A 124 -7.19 25.01 36.30
N ASP A 125 -6.20 25.68 36.85
CA ASP A 125 -6.01 25.91 38.29
C ASP A 125 -6.57 27.29 38.64
N THR A 126 -7.50 27.36 39.61
CA THR A 126 -8.11 28.62 40.05
C THR A 126 -7.62 29.14 41.40
N ASP A 127 -6.83 28.36 42.15
CA ASP A 127 -6.35 28.71 43.49
C ASP A 127 -4.82 28.87 43.62
N GLY A 128 -4.08 28.49 42.57
CA GLY A 128 -2.65 28.69 42.42
C GLY A 128 -1.79 27.60 43.06
N ASP A 129 -2.35 26.44 43.39
CA ASP A 129 -1.62 25.30 43.96
C ASP A 129 -0.89 24.44 42.92
N GLU A 130 -0.97 24.81 41.64
CA GLU A 130 -0.46 24.09 40.47
C GLU A 130 -1.21 22.77 40.16
N VAL A 131 -2.43 22.62 40.65
CA VAL A 131 -3.34 21.50 40.36
C VAL A 131 -4.64 22.04 39.74
N ALA A 132 -5.05 21.45 38.62
CA ALA A 132 -6.30 21.83 38.00
C ALA A 132 -7.50 21.40 38.86
N ASP A 133 -8.39 22.35 39.14
CA ASP A 133 -9.60 22.21 39.95
C ASP A 133 -10.90 22.41 39.14
N GLU A 134 -10.80 23.08 37.99
CA GLU A 134 -11.92 23.30 37.05
C GLU A 134 -11.70 22.57 35.72
N TYR A 135 -12.66 21.73 35.34
CA TYR A 135 -12.65 20.92 34.12
C TYR A 135 -13.88 21.27 33.29
N ILE A 136 -13.69 21.57 32.00
CA ILE A 136 -14.79 21.77 31.06
C ILE A 136 -14.61 20.78 29.91
N ARG A 137 -15.47 19.76 29.87
CA ARG A 137 -15.60 18.88 28.70
C ARG A 137 -16.29 19.70 27.61
N VAL A 138 -15.51 20.10 26.61
CA VAL A 138 -15.96 20.97 25.52
C VAL A 138 -16.76 20.16 24.51
N TYR A 139 -16.23 19.02 24.08
CA TYR A 139 -16.88 18.07 23.18
C TYR A 139 -16.72 16.64 23.71
N THR A 140 -17.62 15.77 23.30
CA THR A 140 -17.67 14.34 23.67
C THR A 140 -18.00 13.51 22.44
N ASP A 141 -17.88 12.19 22.58
CA ASP A 141 -18.30 11.22 21.55
C ASP A 141 -17.52 11.39 20.23
N LEU A 142 -16.24 11.76 20.34
CA LEU A 142 -15.39 12.06 19.19
C LEU A 142 -14.74 10.81 18.56
N GLY A 143 -15.06 9.61 19.02
CA GLY A 143 -14.42 8.38 18.54
C GLY A 143 -13.28 7.88 19.43
N ASN A 144 -12.71 6.73 19.07
CA ASN A 144 -11.78 5.97 19.91
C ASN A 144 -10.32 6.50 19.88
N LEU A 145 -9.42 5.64 20.38
CA LEU A 145 -7.97 5.81 20.53
C LEU A 145 -7.16 5.87 19.23
N GLU A 146 -7.68 5.34 18.13
CA GLU A 146 -7.06 5.29 16.82
C GLU A 146 -7.86 6.22 15.88
N HIS A 147 -7.17 7.02 15.06
CA HIS A 147 -7.84 7.98 14.19
C HIS A 147 -8.66 9.03 14.98
N GLY A 148 -8.20 9.31 16.20
CA GLY A 148 -8.82 10.19 17.17
C GLY A 148 -8.61 11.67 16.86
N LEU A 149 -8.88 12.50 17.87
CA LEU A 149 -8.62 13.93 17.85
C LEU A 149 -7.19 14.16 18.36
N HIS A 150 -6.38 14.89 17.59
CA HIS A 150 -4.96 15.06 17.88
C HIS A 150 -4.54 16.54 17.84
N GLY A 151 -3.72 16.96 16.86
CA GLY A 151 -2.99 18.23 16.79
C GLY A 151 -3.76 19.49 17.13
N LEU A 152 -3.62 19.96 18.37
CA LEU A 152 -4.27 21.16 18.91
C LEU A 152 -3.38 22.38 18.74
N ASN A 153 -3.81 23.38 17.98
CA ASN A 153 -3.01 24.57 17.69
C ASN A 153 -3.84 25.87 17.77
N PHE A 154 -3.35 26.88 18.49
CA PHE A 154 -3.98 28.20 18.50
C PHE A 154 -3.41 29.13 17.42
N GLY A 155 -4.30 29.65 16.57
CA GLY A 155 -3.94 30.57 15.50
C GLY A 155 -3.82 32.04 15.95
N PRO A 156 -3.21 32.93 15.12
CA PRO A 156 -3.20 34.38 15.33
C PRO A 156 -4.60 35.02 15.35
N ASP A 157 -5.61 34.33 14.84
CA ASP A 157 -7.02 34.72 14.92
C ASP A 157 -7.64 34.44 16.30
N GLY A 158 -6.89 33.78 17.19
CA GLY A 158 -7.30 33.43 18.55
C GLY A 158 -8.09 32.12 18.65
N ARG A 159 -8.33 31.43 17.52
CA ARG A 159 -9.11 30.19 17.44
C ARG A 159 -8.25 28.95 17.69
N LEU A 160 -8.88 27.92 18.23
CA LEU A 160 -8.29 26.58 18.35
C LEU A 160 -8.56 25.80 17.07
N TYR A 161 -7.52 25.21 16.51
CA TYR A 161 -7.60 24.30 15.39
C TYR A 161 -7.21 22.90 15.83
N MET A 162 -7.80 21.90 15.18
CA MET A 162 -7.67 20.50 15.58
C MET A 162 -7.70 19.57 14.38
N SER A 163 -6.86 18.53 14.41
CA SER A 163 -6.87 17.46 13.41
C SER A 163 -7.69 16.29 13.95
N LYS A 164 -8.55 15.73 13.10
CA LYS A 164 -9.43 14.63 13.46
C LYS A 164 -9.45 13.56 12.38
N GLY A 165 -9.14 12.32 12.76
CA GLY A 165 -9.27 11.16 11.87
C GLY A 165 -10.72 10.73 11.63
N ASN A 166 -10.89 9.71 10.80
CA ASN A 166 -12.20 9.23 10.40
C ASN A 166 -12.89 8.33 11.45
N SER A 167 -12.36 8.21 12.67
CA SER A 167 -13.09 7.56 13.77
C SER A 167 -14.28 8.42 14.24
N LYS A 168 -15.44 7.82 14.50
CA LYS A 168 -16.72 8.42 14.88
C LYS A 168 -17.13 8.06 16.32
N GLY A 169 -18.01 8.85 16.90
CA GLY A 169 -18.70 8.50 18.15
C GLY A 169 -19.60 7.26 18.09
N LEU A 170 -20.08 6.84 19.27
CA LEU A 170 -21.14 5.84 19.42
C LEU A 170 -22.53 6.45 19.14
N THR A 171 -22.70 7.76 19.37
CA THR A 171 -23.95 8.50 19.15
C THR A 171 -25.14 7.87 19.89
N ILE A 172 -25.09 7.91 21.22
CA ILE A 172 -26.13 7.38 22.12
C ILE A 172 -26.91 8.56 22.69
N LEU A 173 -28.10 8.84 22.13
CA LEU A 173 -28.91 9.97 22.56
C LEU A 173 -29.58 9.76 23.93
N PRO A 174 -29.76 10.82 24.75
CA PRO A 174 -29.24 12.18 24.52
C PRO A 174 -27.79 12.37 25.02
N ASP A 175 -27.24 11.41 25.76
CA ASP A 175 -26.08 11.62 26.64
C ASP A 175 -24.71 11.58 25.93
N ARG A 176 -24.61 10.94 24.77
CA ARG A 176 -23.39 10.86 23.95
C ARG A 176 -23.69 11.31 22.53
N LEU A 177 -23.33 12.55 22.23
CA LEU A 177 -23.55 13.15 20.93
C LEU A 177 -22.36 14.04 20.58
N ALA A 178 -21.74 13.77 19.43
CA ALA A 178 -20.74 14.66 18.86
C ALA A 178 -21.40 15.91 18.25
N PRO A 179 -20.73 17.07 18.29
CA PRO A 179 -21.18 18.27 17.57
C PRO A 179 -21.43 18.03 16.08
N ALA A 180 -22.36 18.78 15.47
CA ALA A 180 -22.75 18.63 14.07
C ALA A 180 -21.58 18.55 13.07
N ALA A 181 -20.57 19.41 13.21
CA ALA A 181 -19.42 19.45 12.31
C ALA A 181 -18.63 18.13 12.27
N PHE A 182 -18.48 17.47 13.42
CA PHE A 182 -17.85 16.16 13.50
C PHE A 182 -18.72 15.08 12.85
N ARG A 183 -20.03 15.10 13.14
CA ARG A 183 -21.00 14.16 12.56
C ARG A 183 -21.07 14.27 11.04
N GLU A 184 -20.96 15.47 10.49
CA GLU A 184 -20.89 15.71 9.05
C GLU A 184 -19.70 15.00 8.39
N LEU A 185 -18.50 15.10 8.98
CA LEU A 185 -17.30 14.40 8.48
C LEU A 185 -17.48 12.88 8.47
N TRP A 186 -18.16 12.34 9.48
CA TRP A 186 -18.32 10.89 9.63
C TRP A 186 -19.53 10.32 8.90
N GLY A 187 -20.38 11.17 8.32
CA GLY A 187 -21.64 10.75 7.70
C GLY A 187 -22.66 10.23 8.73
N VAL A 188 -22.67 10.81 9.93
CA VAL A 188 -23.59 10.42 11.03
C VAL A 188 -24.82 11.33 11.04
N GLU A 189 -26.00 10.74 10.83
CA GLU A 189 -27.28 11.44 10.90
C GLU A 189 -27.96 11.23 12.27
N VAL A 190 -28.73 12.21 12.72
CA VAL A 190 -29.55 12.13 13.95
C VAL A 190 -30.97 12.61 13.66
N PRO A 191 -31.98 12.26 14.48
CA PRO A 191 -33.35 12.72 14.29
C PRO A 191 -33.43 14.26 14.16
N PRO A 192 -34.24 14.80 13.23
CA PRO A 192 -34.43 16.24 13.10
C PRO A 192 -34.86 16.89 14.41
N GLY A 193 -34.24 18.02 14.76
CA GLY A 193 -34.53 18.75 16.00
C GLY A 193 -33.79 18.25 17.25
N THR A 194 -32.88 17.27 17.12
CA THR A 194 -31.96 16.88 18.19
C THR A 194 -31.10 18.09 18.62
N PRO A 195 -31.12 18.51 19.90
CA PRO A 195 -30.28 19.63 20.37
C PRO A 195 -28.78 19.33 20.23
N GLU A 196 -27.98 20.35 19.93
CA GLU A 196 -26.52 20.22 19.96
C GLU A 196 -26.02 20.02 21.40
N PRO A 197 -24.95 19.23 21.60
CA PRO A 197 -24.36 19.03 22.92
C PRO A 197 -23.78 20.35 23.44
N LEU A 198 -23.97 20.60 24.74
CA LEU A 198 -23.38 21.76 25.43
C LEU A 198 -22.15 21.33 26.24
N PRO A 199 -21.16 22.22 26.42
CA PRO A 199 -20.04 21.96 27.31
C PRO A 199 -20.52 21.64 28.74
N ALA A 200 -19.84 20.70 29.40
CA ALA A 200 -20.16 20.26 30.76
C ALA A 200 -18.99 20.55 31.71
N ALA A 201 -19.31 21.12 32.87
CA ALA A 201 -18.32 21.50 33.89
C ALA A 201 -18.20 20.43 34.98
N PHE A 202 -16.97 20.20 35.43
CA PHE A 202 -16.60 19.21 36.43
C PHE A 202 -15.47 19.77 37.32
N THR A 203 -15.18 19.05 38.40
CA THR A 203 -13.95 19.18 39.18
C THR A 203 -13.07 17.96 38.95
N SER A 204 -11.81 18.00 39.38
CA SER A 204 -10.91 16.84 39.34
C SER A 204 -11.52 15.59 40.02
N GLY A 205 -12.26 15.78 41.12
CA GLY A 205 -12.90 14.69 41.86
C GLY A 205 -14.22 14.18 41.28
N THR A 206 -14.85 14.92 40.36
CA THR A 206 -16.14 14.55 39.75
C THR A 206 -16.03 14.28 38.25
N TYR A 207 -14.84 14.38 37.67
CA TYR A 207 -14.63 14.13 36.25
C TYR A 207 -14.72 12.63 35.97
N GLU A 208 -15.74 12.24 35.21
CA GLU A 208 -15.96 10.85 34.81
C GLU A 208 -15.37 10.63 33.42
N LYS A 209 -14.31 9.82 33.30
CA LYS A 209 -13.75 9.46 31.99
C LYS A 209 -14.79 8.74 31.13
N ASN A 210 -14.92 9.16 29.88
CA ASN A 210 -15.72 8.43 28.91
C ASN A 210 -14.91 7.29 28.30
N TYR A 211 -15.46 6.08 28.34
CA TYR A 211 -14.89 4.92 27.68
C TYR A 211 -15.63 4.62 26.36
N GLN A 212 -14.88 4.32 25.30
CA GLN A 212 -15.40 3.88 24.00
C GLN A 212 -14.57 2.70 23.50
N ASN A 213 -15.24 1.60 23.17
CA ASN A 213 -14.59 0.42 22.61
C ASN A 213 -14.30 0.63 21.11
N PRO A 214 -13.07 0.35 20.63
CA PRO A 214 -12.66 0.52 19.23
C PRO A 214 -13.43 -0.26 18.15
N ARG A 215 -14.28 -1.21 18.53
CA ARG A 215 -14.85 -2.18 17.58
C ARG A 215 -15.99 -1.62 16.70
N ASP A 216 -16.45 -0.39 16.90
CA ASP A 216 -17.66 0.16 16.23
C ASP A 216 -17.61 1.67 15.90
N ASP A 217 -16.43 2.23 15.71
CA ASP A 217 -16.26 3.68 15.72
C ASP A 217 -15.67 4.21 14.41
N TRP A 218 -15.98 3.61 13.28
CA TRP A 218 -15.44 4.04 12.00
C TRP A 218 -16.44 4.88 11.18
N GLY A 219 -15.97 6.02 10.68
CA GLY A 219 -16.71 7.00 9.86
C GLY A 219 -16.12 7.19 8.46
N VAL A 220 -16.76 8.06 7.67
CA VAL A 220 -16.45 8.27 6.24
C VAL A 220 -15.10 8.96 6.04
N THR A 221 -14.90 10.13 6.65
CA THR A 221 -13.68 10.92 6.48
C THR A 221 -13.31 11.67 7.76
N GLY A 222 -12.05 12.04 7.88
CA GLY A 222 -11.52 12.96 8.87
C GLY A 222 -11.49 14.40 8.33
N GLY A 223 -11.06 15.33 9.19
CA GLY A 223 -11.06 16.75 8.90
C GLY A 223 -10.08 17.55 9.72
N ILE A 224 -9.83 18.76 9.23
CA ILE A 224 -9.26 19.85 10.03
C ILE A 224 -10.42 20.74 10.44
N LEU A 225 -10.59 20.96 11.74
CA LEU A 225 -11.65 21.80 12.29
C LEU A 225 -11.06 22.99 13.04
N ARG A 226 -11.89 24.03 13.25
CA ARG A 226 -11.55 25.16 14.12
C ARG A 226 -12.73 25.60 14.95
N CYS A 227 -12.49 26.11 16.15
CA CYS A 227 -13.50 26.73 17.01
C CYS A 227 -12.91 27.92 17.77
N ASN A 228 -13.77 28.71 18.41
CA ASN A 228 -13.31 29.72 19.36
C ASN A 228 -12.65 29.06 20.58
N ASP A 229 -11.95 29.86 21.39
CA ASP A 229 -11.28 29.42 22.62
C ASP A 229 -12.23 29.10 23.79
N ASP A 230 -13.52 28.95 23.51
CA ASP A 230 -14.54 28.38 24.39
C ASP A 230 -15.24 27.14 23.78
N GLY A 231 -14.83 26.71 22.59
CA GLY A 231 -15.47 25.64 21.84
C GLY A 231 -16.70 26.06 21.04
N SER A 232 -17.10 27.33 21.05
CA SER A 232 -18.18 27.83 20.21
C SER A 232 -17.74 27.99 18.75
N ASN A 233 -18.70 28.08 17.82
CA ASN A 233 -18.45 28.30 16.39
C ASN A 233 -17.49 27.25 15.77
N LEU A 234 -17.74 25.97 16.07
CA LEU A 234 -17.03 24.87 15.45
C LEU A 234 -17.34 24.81 13.95
N GLU A 235 -16.29 24.88 13.13
CA GLU A 235 -16.36 24.90 11.67
C GLU A 235 -15.39 23.86 11.08
N ILE A 236 -15.80 23.20 10.01
CA ILE A 236 -14.90 22.37 9.19
C ILE A 236 -14.07 23.30 8.31
N VAL A 237 -12.75 23.19 8.39
CA VAL A 237 -11.81 23.89 7.50
C VAL A 237 -11.52 23.04 6.28
N SER A 238 -11.17 21.77 6.45
CA SER A 238 -10.82 20.86 5.37
C SER A 238 -11.32 19.46 5.68
N GLN A 239 -11.56 18.68 4.63
CA GLN A 239 -12.02 17.28 4.71
C GLN A 239 -11.06 16.37 3.93
N GLY A 240 -11.34 15.07 3.94
CA GLY A 240 -10.68 14.13 3.06
C GLY A 240 -9.47 13.42 3.67
N PHE A 241 -9.52 13.18 4.99
CA PHE A 241 -8.41 12.61 5.76
C PHE A 241 -8.74 11.22 6.35
N ARG A 242 -7.72 10.41 6.62
CA ARG A 242 -7.86 9.11 7.29
C ARG A 242 -7.54 9.24 8.78
N ASN A 243 -6.29 9.57 9.07
CA ASN A 243 -5.72 9.78 10.39
C ASN A 243 -4.69 10.91 10.34
N PRO A 244 -5.13 12.18 10.25
CA PRO A 244 -4.24 13.32 10.33
C PRO A 244 -3.72 13.46 11.76
N TRP A 245 -2.57 12.85 12.07
CA TRP A 245 -2.06 12.77 13.44
C TRP A 245 -1.70 14.16 13.97
N ASP A 246 -0.92 14.95 13.26
CA ASP A 246 -0.59 16.29 13.74
C ASP A 246 -0.38 17.30 12.60
N MET A 247 -0.39 18.57 12.97
CA MET A 247 -0.17 19.70 12.08
C MET A 247 0.42 20.89 12.83
N ALA A 248 1.15 21.73 12.10
CA ALA A 248 1.70 22.98 12.62
C ALA A 248 1.51 24.14 11.64
N PHE A 249 1.55 25.35 12.22
CA PHE A 249 1.64 26.59 11.48
C PHE A 249 3.07 26.95 11.15
N ASP A 250 3.31 27.52 9.97
CA ASP A 250 4.47 28.37 9.76
C ASP A 250 4.23 29.83 10.19
N ASP A 251 5.27 30.65 10.01
CA ASP A 251 5.28 32.06 10.38
C ASP A 251 4.26 32.92 9.60
N HIS A 252 3.73 32.40 8.50
CA HIS A 252 2.74 33.06 7.63
C HIS A 252 1.31 32.64 7.96
N PHE A 253 1.10 31.89 9.05
CA PHE A 253 -0.21 31.30 9.39
C PHE A 253 -0.72 30.39 8.26
N ASP A 254 0.19 29.68 7.59
CA ASP A 254 -0.11 28.59 6.68
C ASP A 254 0.22 27.25 7.35
N TRP A 255 -0.40 26.18 6.88
CA TRP A 255 -0.43 24.89 7.56
C TRP A 255 0.47 23.84 6.90
N LEU A 256 0.95 22.90 7.71
CA LEU A 256 1.45 21.61 7.23
C LEU A 256 1.07 20.52 8.22
N GLY A 257 0.66 19.34 7.74
CA GLY A 257 0.43 18.18 8.58
C GLY A 257 0.69 16.86 7.85
N THR A 258 0.58 15.75 8.59
CA THR A 258 0.71 14.40 8.04
C THR A 258 -0.54 13.57 8.28
N ASP A 259 -0.92 12.77 7.29
CA ASP A 259 -2.07 11.87 7.34
C ASP A 259 -1.63 10.44 7.04
N ASN A 260 -1.85 9.53 8.00
CA ASN A 260 -1.33 8.17 7.92
C ASN A 260 -2.21 7.26 7.05
N ASP A 261 -1.59 6.53 6.13
CA ASP A 261 -2.22 5.50 5.30
C ASP A 261 -1.40 4.21 5.30
N GLN A 262 -2.07 3.09 5.60
CA GLN A 262 -1.46 1.76 5.68
C GLN A 262 -1.33 1.07 4.31
N THR A 263 -1.64 1.76 3.21
CA THR A 263 -1.67 1.17 1.86
C THR A 263 -0.76 1.87 0.86
N MET A 264 -1.09 3.09 0.43
CA MET A 264 -0.38 3.86 -0.60
C MET A 264 0.78 4.70 -0.02
N GLY A 265 0.89 4.76 1.31
CA GLY A 265 1.88 5.55 2.06
C GLY A 265 1.30 6.84 2.62
N ASP A 266 1.89 7.32 3.71
CA ASP A 266 1.53 8.52 4.43
C ASP A 266 1.66 9.78 3.56
N LYS A 267 0.79 10.76 3.81
CA LYS A 267 0.70 11.99 3.05
C LYS A 267 1.14 13.20 3.87
N ILE A 268 1.88 14.11 3.24
CA ILE A 268 2.09 15.48 3.74
C ILE A 268 1.07 16.40 3.07
N PHE A 269 0.33 17.21 3.83
CA PHE A 269 -0.75 18.05 3.31
C PHE A 269 -0.69 19.49 3.84
N THR A 270 -1.27 20.42 3.09
CA THR A 270 -1.43 21.85 3.46
C THR A 270 -2.90 22.24 3.32
N PRO A 271 -3.71 22.16 4.40
CA PRO A 271 -5.14 22.41 4.33
C PRO A 271 -5.47 23.88 4.09
N PHE A 272 -6.60 24.14 3.44
CA PHE A 272 -7.21 25.45 3.31
C PHE A 272 -8.74 25.33 3.31
N PHE A 273 -9.46 26.44 3.50
CA PHE A 273 -10.92 26.38 3.64
C PHE A 273 -11.60 25.72 2.44
N GLY A 274 -12.34 24.65 2.71
CA GLY A 274 -13.11 23.87 1.75
C GLY A 274 -12.27 22.98 0.83
N SER A 275 -11.03 22.65 1.20
CA SER A 275 -10.25 21.60 0.53
C SER A 275 -10.68 20.19 0.91
N HIS A 276 -10.58 19.25 -0.04
CA HIS A 276 -10.79 17.82 0.18
C HIS A 276 -9.58 17.01 -0.29
N PHE A 277 -8.91 16.29 0.61
CA PHE A 277 -7.64 15.57 0.31
C PHE A 277 -7.77 14.15 -0.23
N GLY A 278 -8.99 13.63 -0.35
CA GLY A 278 -9.28 12.46 -1.17
C GLY A 278 -9.88 11.29 -0.39
N TRP A 279 -9.51 11.09 0.88
CA TRP A 279 -10.09 10.00 1.69
C TRP A 279 -11.59 10.20 1.90
N GLY A 280 -12.41 9.20 1.58
CA GLY A 280 -13.87 9.33 1.67
C GLY A 280 -14.52 10.22 0.59
N HIS A 281 -13.80 10.62 -0.47
CA HIS A 281 -14.32 11.58 -1.46
C HIS A 281 -15.50 11.03 -2.29
N PRO A 282 -16.74 11.55 -2.16
CA PRO A 282 -18.02 10.90 -2.46
C PRO A 282 -18.25 10.35 -3.89
N TRP A 283 -17.38 10.66 -4.84
CA TRP A 283 -17.46 10.17 -6.21
C TRP A 283 -16.12 10.01 -6.94
N SER A 284 -14.99 10.56 -6.44
CA SER A 284 -13.68 10.55 -7.10
C SER A 284 -12.54 10.51 -6.08
N TYR A 285 -12.04 9.31 -5.78
CA TYR A 285 -10.93 9.12 -4.86
C TYR A 285 -9.59 9.20 -5.60
N ASP A 286 -8.68 10.02 -5.06
CA ASP A 286 -7.26 9.98 -5.40
C ASP A 286 -6.48 10.41 -4.15
N TRP A 287 -5.63 9.51 -3.65
CA TRP A 287 -4.87 9.78 -2.44
C TRP A 287 -3.81 10.86 -2.67
N LYS A 288 -3.13 10.92 -3.81
CA LYS A 288 -2.04 11.88 -4.00
C LYS A 288 -2.55 13.25 -4.44
N GLY A 289 -3.59 13.29 -5.27
CA GLY A 289 -4.31 14.51 -5.66
C GLY A 289 -3.63 15.42 -6.69
N ASP A 290 -2.32 15.26 -6.95
CA ASP A 290 -1.50 16.16 -7.77
C ASP A 290 -2.14 16.62 -9.08
N TYR A 291 -2.67 15.68 -9.86
CA TYR A 291 -3.31 15.93 -11.15
C TYR A 291 -4.80 15.60 -11.14
N HIS A 292 -5.37 15.36 -9.97
CA HIS A 292 -6.74 14.93 -9.79
C HIS A 292 -7.64 16.12 -9.46
N LEU A 293 -8.28 16.69 -10.49
CA LEU A 293 -9.06 17.94 -10.38
C LEU A 293 -10.08 18.00 -9.22
N PRO A 294 -10.80 16.91 -8.87
CA PRO A 294 -11.76 16.93 -7.76
C PRO A 294 -11.14 17.07 -6.36
N THR A 295 -9.86 16.72 -6.16
CA THR A 295 -9.22 16.76 -4.84
C THR A 295 -8.14 17.84 -4.75
N ALA A 296 -7.77 18.24 -3.53
CA ALA A 296 -6.58 19.03 -3.29
C ALA A 296 -5.33 18.13 -3.40
N PRO A 297 -4.21 18.65 -3.92
CA PRO A 297 -2.99 17.85 -4.09
C PRO A 297 -2.18 17.72 -2.81
N SER A 298 -1.38 16.66 -2.73
CA SER A 298 -0.37 16.45 -1.69
C SER A 298 0.65 17.59 -1.70
N SER A 299 1.20 17.90 -0.52
CA SER A 299 2.30 18.84 -0.34
C SER A 299 3.67 18.15 -0.31
N GLY A 300 3.72 16.83 -0.52
CA GLY A 300 4.96 16.05 -0.51
C GLY A 300 4.85 14.72 -1.26
N PRO A 301 5.95 13.94 -1.32
CA PRO A 301 5.87 12.53 -1.70
C PRO A 301 4.95 11.78 -0.73
N LEU A 302 4.40 10.66 -1.19
CA LEU A 302 3.88 9.65 -0.26
C LEU A 302 5.07 8.90 0.32
N PHE A 303 5.06 8.60 1.61
CA PHE A 303 6.17 7.90 2.29
C PHE A 303 5.66 6.73 3.13
N GLU A 304 6.46 5.66 3.21
CA GLU A 304 6.15 4.54 4.11
C GLU A 304 6.61 4.93 5.52
N GLY A 305 5.68 5.04 6.47
CA GLY A 305 5.97 5.51 7.81
C GLY A 305 4.72 5.58 8.69
N SER A 306 4.84 6.31 9.80
CA SER A 306 3.71 6.75 10.62
C SER A 306 4.01 8.16 11.10
N GLY A 307 3.75 9.14 10.23
CA GLY A 307 3.85 10.57 10.56
C GLY A 307 3.08 10.91 11.84
N ALA A 308 3.77 11.46 12.82
CA ALA A 308 3.23 11.83 14.13
C ALA A 308 3.41 13.34 14.36
N GLY A 309 3.92 13.79 15.52
CA GLY A 309 4.12 15.21 15.83
C GLY A 309 4.82 16.02 14.72
N VAL A 310 4.35 17.25 14.48
CA VAL A 310 4.85 18.17 13.46
C VAL A 310 5.10 19.56 14.08
N ILE A 311 6.23 20.20 13.77
CA ILE A 311 6.51 21.60 14.15
C ILE A 311 7.15 22.38 13.02
N HIS A 312 6.99 23.71 13.05
CA HIS A 312 7.77 24.65 12.24
C HIS A 312 8.92 25.25 13.06
N CYS A 313 10.13 25.23 12.52
CA CYS A 313 11.31 25.80 13.14
C CYS A 313 11.76 27.07 12.40
N ALA A 314 11.74 28.20 13.11
CA ALA A 314 12.18 29.51 12.65
C ALA A 314 12.99 30.26 13.74
N ILE A 315 14.01 29.59 14.30
CA ILE A 315 14.77 30.13 15.43
C ILE A 315 15.91 31.04 14.95
N PRO A 316 15.96 32.32 15.39
CA PRO A 316 17.08 33.19 15.09
C PRO A 316 18.42 32.59 15.52
N GLY A 317 19.40 32.57 14.61
CA GLY A 317 20.73 32.00 14.84
C GLY A 317 20.86 30.50 14.55
N TYR A 318 19.78 29.78 14.23
CA TYR A 318 19.89 28.44 13.68
C TYR A 318 20.50 28.47 12.27
N PRO A 319 21.35 27.49 11.90
CA PRO A 319 21.83 27.35 10.52
C PRO A 319 20.65 27.17 9.54
N ASP A 320 20.75 27.74 8.34
CA ASP A 320 19.69 27.69 7.31
C ASP A 320 19.14 26.28 7.07
N LYS A 321 20.00 25.26 7.14
CA LYS A 321 19.59 23.86 6.95
C LYS A 321 18.56 23.36 7.98
N TYR A 322 18.52 23.95 9.16
CA TYR A 322 17.57 23.64 10.25
C TYR A 322 16.57 24.77 10.52
N ASN A 323 16.59 25.83 9.72
CA ASN A 323 15.77 27.01 9.90
C ASN A 323 14.79 27.19 8.73
N HIS A 324 13.61 27.74 9.01
CA HIS A 324 12.47 27.85 8.08
C HIS A 324 12.11 26.50 7.43
N VAL A 325 12.00 25.48 8.27
CA VAL A 325 11.65 24.09 7.90
C VAL A 325 10.62 23.53 8.86
N PHE A 326 9.95 22.47 8.44
CA PHE A 326 9.16 21.63 9.32
C PHE A 326 9.95 20.42 9.77
N PHE A 327 9.79 20.02 11.02
CA PHE A 327 10.22 18.72 11.52
C PHE A 327 9.00 17.82 11.69
N ILE A 328 9.11 16.58 11.24
CA ILE A 328 8.01 15.61 11.23
C ILE A 328 8.51 14.33 11.89
N ASN A 329 7.91 13.94 13.01
CA ASN A 329 8.18 12.64 13.61
C ASN A 329 7.64 11.52 12.72
N ASP A 330 8.41 10.43 12.60
CA ASP A 330 7.95 9.15 12.05
C ASP A 330 8.10 8.08 13.11
N TRP A 331 6.97 7.68 13.67
CA TRP A 331 6.91 6.70 14.74
C TRP A 331 7.29 5.28 14.27
N LEU A 332 6.93 4.92 13.05
CA LEU A 332 7.14 3.56 12.52
C LEU A 332 8.62 3.35 12.16
N ASN A 333 9.22 4.30 11.45
CA ASN A 333 10.64 4.22 11.12
C ASN A 333 11.54 4.68 12.28
N ARG A 334 10.96 5.34 13.29
CA ARG A 334 11.65 5.85 14.48
C ARG A 334 12.68 6.92 14.11
N GLU A 335 12.21 7.88 13.32
CA GLU A 335 13.00 8.95 12.71
C GLU A 335 12.30 10.30 12.87
N ILE A 336 13.03 11.39 12.62
CA ILE A 336 12.48 12.73 12.46
C ILE A 336 12.92 13.24 11.09
N PHE A 337 11.98 13.61 10.25
CA PHE A 337 12.25 14.18 8.94
C PHE A 337 12.38 15.69 8.98
N ILE A 338 13.22 16.24 8.09
CA ILE A 338 13.29 17.65 7.75
C ILE A 338 12.51 17.85 6.45
N TYR A 339 11.43 18.61 6.53
CA TYR A 339 10.64 19.01 5.38
C TYR A 339 10.86 20.50 5.10
N ARG A 340 11.54 20.79 3.99
CA ARG A 340 11.69 22.16 3.49
C ARG A 340 10.70 22.40 2.37
N SER A 341 9.84 23.39 2.56
CA SER A 341 8.85 23.77 1.55
C SER A 341 9.34 24.86 0.60
N ARG A 342 8.78 24.85 -0.60
CA ARG A 342 8.74 25.97 -1.56
C ARG A 342 7.34 26.13 -2.12
N TRP A 343 7.04 27.33 -2.61
CA TRP A 343 5.78 27.62 -3.28
C TRP A 343 5.92 27.49 -4.80
N ASP A 344 5.04 26.71 -5.43
CA ASP A 344 4.82 26.68 -6.88
C ASP A 344 3.44 27.30 -7.14
N GLY A 345 3.45 28.62 -7.36
CA GLY A 345 2.24 29.43 -7.27
C GLY A 345 1.65 29.38 -5.85
N ALA A 346 0.40 28.95 -5.72
CA ALA A 346 -0.26 28.73 -4.43
C ALA A 346 -0.15 27.27 -3.93
N TRP A 347 0.57 26.39 -4.63
CA TRP A 347 0.79 25.01 -4.21
C TRP A 347 2.10 24.89 -3.41
N ARG A 348 2.00 24.51 -2.13
CA ARG A 348 3.17 24.16 -1.32
C ARG A 348 3.72 22.81 -1.78
N LYS A 349 5.00 22.77 -2.12
CA LYS A 349 5.75 21.58 -2.55
C LYS A 349 7.01 21.44 -1.72
N PRO A 350 7.59 20.24 -1.63
CA PRO A 350 8.90 20.14 -1.03
C PRO A 350 9.94 20.74 -1.99
N ASP A 351 11.05 21.22 -1.44
CA ASP A 351 12.21 21.62 -2.23
C ASP A 351 12.82 20.39 -2.96
N ARG A 352 12.70 19.19 -2.37
CA ARG A 352 13.20 17.89 -2.87
C ARG A 352 12.25 16.73 -2.55
N LEU A 353 12.34 15.64 -3.29
CA LEU A 353 11.45 14.47 -3.07
C LEU A 353 11.92 13.50 -1.97
N GLU A 354 13.20 13.52 -1.62
CA GLU A 354 13.75 12.67 -0.55
C GLU A 354 13.80 13.47 0.74
N LEU A 355 13.06 13.02 1.77
CA LEU A 355 13.04 13.68 3.07
C LEU A 355 14.35 13.39 3.80
N GLU A 356 15.01 14.44 4.28
CA GLU A 356 16.23 14.31 5.08
C GLU A 356 15.90 13.88 6.50
N VAL A 357 16.77 13.12 7.15
CA VAL A 357 16.58 12.67 8.53
C VAL A 357 17.39 13.56 9.47
N LEU A 358 16.71 14.18 10.44
CA LEU A 358 17.30 14.96 11.54
C LEU A 358 17.89 14.03 12.62
N ALA A 359 17.11 13.04 13.04
CA ALA A 359 17.44 12.12 14.12
C ALA A 359 16.79 10.74 13.89
N HIS A 360 17.44 9.65 14.30
CA HIS A 360 16.88 8.30 14.13
C HIS A 360 17.38 7.27 15.16
N ALA A 361 16.63 6.18 15.34
CA ALA A 361 17.00 5.08 16.23
C ALA A 361 18.02 4.09 15.65
N GLY A 362 18.39 4.22 14.37
CA GLY A 362 19.23 3.25 13.64
C GLY A 362 18.47 2.05 13.07
N GLY A 363 17.15 2.03 13.20
CA GLY A 363 16.26 1.01 12.64
C GLY A 363 14.80 1.24 13.06
N GLY A 364 13.88 0.77 12.22
CA GLY A 364 12.44 0.91 12.44
C GLY A 364 11.90 0.08 13.61
N ARG A 365 10.62 0.30 13.93
CA ARG A 365 9.93 -0.38 15.01
C ARG A 365 9.65 -1.84 14.68
N SER A 366 9.77 -2.71 15.68
CA SER A 366 9.26 -4.08 15.65
C SER A 366 8.05 -4.16 16.56
N MET A 367 7.02 -4.90 16.14
CA MET A 367 5.81 -5.09 16.95
C MET A 367 5.90 -6.45 17.67
N PRO A 368 5.51 -6.55 18.95
CA PRO A 368 4.94 -5.51 19.80
C PRO A 368 5.99 -4.65 20.54
N LEU A 369 7.29 -4.89 20.35
CA LEU A 369 8.39 -4.28 21.12
C LEU A 369 9.54 -3.81 20.21
N SER A 370 9.92 -2.53 20.31
CA SER A 370 11.08 -1.98 19.61
C SER A 370 12.42 -2.42 20.22
N LYS A 371 13.45 -2.61 19.37
CA LYS A 371 14.82 -3.00 19.76
C LYS A 371 15.83 -1.88 19.46
N GLY A 372 17.01 -1.97 20.05
CA GLY A 372 18.12 -1.03 19.81
C GLY A 372 18.04 0.23 20.67
N ARG A 373 18.33 1.39 20.07
CA ARG A 373 18.31 2.71 20.75
C ARG A 373 16.91 3.02 21.26
N SER A 374 16.78 3.73 22.38
CA SER A 374 15.47 4.02 22.98
C SER A 374 14.81 5.28 22.41
N PHE A 375 14.48 5.27 21.12
CA PHE A 375 13.92 6.44 20.43
C PHE A 375 12.72 6.02 19.60
N ASP A 376 11.52 6.37 20.08
CA ASP A 376 10.22 6.07 19.48
C ASP A 376 9.40 7.37 19.51
N PRO A 377 9.76 8.36 18.66
CA PRO A 377 9.24 9.73 18.75
C PRO A 377 7.74 9.76 18.45
N VAL A 378 6.96 10.44 19.30
CA VAL A 378 5.50 10.53 19.17
C VAL A 378 5.02 11.98 19.09
N ASP A 379 5.65 12.88 19.82
CA ASP A 379 5.34 14.31 19.78
C ASP A 379 6.61 15.16 19.82
N ILE A 380 6.53 16.39 19.31
CA ILE A 380 7.66 17.30 19.12
C ILE A 380 7.23 18.75 19.31
N GLU A 381 8.02 19.55 20.02
CA GLU A 381 7.72 20.95 20.31
C GLU A 381 8.99 21.81 20.26
N MET A 382 8.84 23.11 19.96
CA MET A 382 9.92 24.08 20.18
C MET A 382 9.88 24.59 21.61
N GLY A 383 10.91 24.28 22.40
CA GLY A 383 10.97 24.68 23.81
C GLY A 383 11.36 26.15 24.00
N PRO A 384 11.11 26.73 25.18
CA PRO A 384 11.36 28.15 25.47
C PRO A 384 12.83 28.56 25.34
N ASP A 385 13.74 27.59 25.38
CA ASP A 385 15.18 27.75 25.24
C ASP A 385 15.66 27.73 23.77
N GLY A 386 14.73 27.51 22.83
CA GLY A 386 15.00 27.40 21.39
C GLY A 386 15.39 26.00 20.95
N ALA A 387 15.54 25.04 21.86
CA ALA A 387 15.82 23.65 21.50
C ALA A 387 14.56 22.95 20.95
N ILE A 388 14.78 21.87 20.20
CA ILE A 388 13.73 20.97 19.72
C ILE A 388 13.50 19.92 20.82
N TRP A 389 12.29 19.85 21.37
CA TRP A 389 11.92 18.93 22.44
C TRP A 389 11.07 17.79 21.89
N ILE A 390 11.39 16.55 22.23
CA ILE A 390 10.76 15.37 21.64
C ILE A 390 10.32 14.43 22.76
N THR A 391 9.07 14.01 22.76
CA THR A 391 8.62 12.89 23.59
C THR A 391 8.79 11.58 22.84
N SER A 392 9.28 10.57 23.55
CA SER A 392 9.47 9.22 23.04
C SER A 392 8.70 8.25 23.90
N TRP A 393 7.88 7.43 23.26
CA TRP A 393 7.22 6.30 23.92
C TRP A 393 8.22 5.29 24.48
N GLY A 394 7.67 4.42 25.32
CA GLY A 394 8.35 3.19 25.69
C GLY A 394 8.51 2.24 24.50
N ARG A 395 9.32 1.20 24.72
CA ARG A 395 9.60 0.22 23.67
C ARG A 395 8.37 -0.61 23.31
N GLN A 396 7.47 -0.83 24.26
CA GLN A 396 6.26 -1.61 24.08
C GLN A 396 5.20 -0.81 23.31
N TYR A 397 4.37 -1.54 22.56
CA TYR A 397 3.23 -0.96 21.88
C TYR A 397 2.03 -0.91 22.82
N GLY A 398 1.73 0.28 23.33
CA GLY A 398 0.75 0.48 24.39
C GLY A 398 1.31 0.14 25.79
N ALA A 399 0.43 0.15 26.78
CA ALA A 399 0.78 -0.07 28.17
C ALA A 399 1.25 -1.51 28.46
N HIS A 400 2.26 -1.62 29.32
CA HIS A 400 2.84 -2.85 29.81
C HIS A 400 3.06 -2.73 31.31
N TYR A 401 2.56 -3.69 32.08
CA TYR A 401 2.68 -3.71 33.53
C TYR A 401 3.60 -4.84 33.98
N ALA A 402 4.48 -4.53 34.93
CA ALA A 402 5.31 -5.49 35.66
C ALA A 402 5.21 -5.19 37.16
N ASP A 403 5.01 -6.23 37.98
CA ASP A 403 4.85 -6.10 39.44
C ASP A 403 3.80 -5.06 39.88
N GLY A 404 2.69 -4.97 39.12
CA GLY A 404 1.62 -4.02 39.39
C GLY A 404 1.94 -2.55 39.07
N LYS A 405 3.02 -2.27 38.34
CA LYS A 405 3.42 -0.92 37.93
C LYS A 405 3.59 -0.82 36.42
N LEU A 406 3.24 0.32 35.83
CA LEU A 406 3.50 0.61 34.42
C LEU A 406 5.02 0.58 34.15
N ALA A 407 5.47 -0.37 33.33
CA ALA A 407 6.87 -0.67 33.05
C ALA A 407 7.38 -0.06 31.73
N ASN A 408 6.58 0.75 31.04
CA ASN A 408 6.98 1.46 29.82
C ASN A 408 7.99 2.57 30.12
N GLU A 409 9.25 2.35 29.76
CA GLU A 409 10.31 3.35 29.88
C GLU A 409 10.15 4.49 28.85
N GLY A 410 9.57 5.62 29.24
CA GLY A 410 9.45 6.82 28.40
C GLY A 410 10.68 7.72 28.47
N ARG A 411 10.85 8.62 27.49
CA ARG A 411 11.93 9.62 27.47
C ARG A 411 11.48 10.98 26.90
N VAL A 412 12.15 12.05 27.32
CA VAL A 412 12.05 13.39 26.73
C VAL A 412 13.44 13.84 26.31
N TYR A 413 13.62 14.17 25.04
CA TYR A 413 14.89 14.59 24.45
C TYR A 413 14.89 16.07 24.11
N ARG A 414 16.09 16.65 24.02
CA ARG A 414 16.35 17.96 23.44
C ARG A 414 17.42 17.86 22.36
N ILE A 415 17.20 18.49 21.21
CA ILE A 415 18.13 18.56 20.08
C ILE A 415 18.32 20.02 19.64
N TRP A 416 19.57 20.43 19.36
CA TRP A 416 19.88 21.76 18.84
C TRP A 416 21.19 21.76 18.03
N PRO A 417 21.45 22.75 17.17
CA PRO A 417 22.73 22.91 16.49
C PRO A 417 23.86 23.20 17.49
N ARG A 418 25.02 22.56 17.36
CA ARG A 418 26.15 22.72 18.31
C ARG A 418 26.64 24.16 18.50
N ASN A 419 26.50 24.98 17.45
CA ASN A 419 26.89 26.40 17.49
C ASN A 419 25.78 27.32 18.04
N TYR A 420 24.63 26.77 18.41
CA TYR A 420 23.56 27.47 19.10
C TYR A 420 23.64 27.18 20.60
N SER A 421 23.36 28.18 21.45
CA SER A 421 23.36 28.03 22.91
C SER A 421 21.92 28.18 23.44
N PRO A 422 21.24 27.07 23.77
CA PRO A 422 19.89 27.11 24.31
C PRO A 422 19.82 27.97 25.57
N SER A 423 18.89 28.92 25.59
CA SER A 423 18.69 29.80 26.75
C SER A 423 17.28 30.37 26.77
N ILE A 424 16.68 30.40 27.96
CA ILE A 424 15.35 30.97 28.16
C ILE A 424 15.49 32.51 28.25
N PRO A 425 14.81 33.28 27.37
CA PRO A 425 14.92 34.73 27.40
C PRO A 425 14.24 35.33 28.64
N SER A 426 14.79 36.43 29.15
CA SER A 426 14.12 37.25 30.18
C SER A 426 12.92 37.98 29.57
N ARG A 427 11.79 37.97 30.28
CA ARG A 427 10.50 38.51 29.79
C ARG A 427 9.94 39.55 30.76
N ASP A 428 9.43 40.66 30.24
CA ASP A 428 8.66 41.65 31.00
C ASP A 428 7.30 41.90 30.36
N THR A 429 6.30 41.09 30.74
CA THR A 429 4.95 41.18 30.17
C THR A 429 4.11 42.35 30.70
N ARG A 430 4.70 43.24 31.52
CA ARG A 430 4.03 44.45 32.04
C ARG A 430 4.08 45.59 31.03
N THR A 431 5.14 45.69 30.22
CA THR A 431 5.31 46.76 29.22
C THR A 431 4.66 46.39 27.88
N VAL A 432 4.45 47.37 26.99
CA VAL A 432 3.95 47.09 25.64
C VAL A 432 5.05 46.43 24.81
N GLU A 433 6.28 46.88 24.98
CA GLU A 433 7.48 46.40 24.29
C GLU A 433 7.75 44.92 24.61
N GLY A 434 7.61 44.51 25.87
CA GLY A 434 7.78 43.12 26.27
C GLY A 434 6.66 42.21 25.76
N LEU A 435 5.42 42.71 25.64
CA LEU A 435 4.34 41.97 24.99
C LEU A 435 4.56 41.84 23.48
N ILE A 436 5.08 42.87 22.80
CA ILE A 436 5.45 42.78 21.37
C ILE A 436 6.59 41.78 21.17
N ALA A 437 7.57 41.71 22.09
CA ALA A 437 8.63 40.72 22.04
C ALA A 437 8.07 39.28 22.17
N ASP A 438 7.18 39.04 23.15
CA ASP A 438 6.53 37.74 23.32
C ASP A 438 5.63 37.37 22.13
N LEU A 439 5.04 38.36 21.44
CA LEU A 439 4.26 38.16 20.22
C LEU A 439 5.09 37.58 19.06
N GLY A 440 6.42 37.77 19.09
CA GLY A 440 7.36 37.16 18.15
C GLY A 440 8.00 35.86 18.65
N SER A 441 7.66 35.40 19.86
CA SER A 441 8.22 34.18 20.46
C SER A 441 7.85 32.94 19.64
N HIS A 442 8.71 31.95 19.53
CA HIS A 442 8.36 30.62 18.98
C HIS A 442 7.41 29.83 19.90
N LEU A 443 7.32 30.16 21.20
CA LEU A 443 6.49 29.44 22.16
C LEU A 443 5.00 29.85 22.06
N PRO A 444 4.08 28.93 21.71
CA PRO A 444 2.65 29.25 21.49
C PRO A 444 1.96 29.91 22.69
N ALA A 445 2.22 29.42 23.91
CA ALA A 445 1.60 29.94 25.14
C ALA A 445 1.99 31.40 25.42
N TRP A 446 3.24 31.79 25.16
CA TRP A 446 3.68 33.17 25.36
C TRP A 446 3.08 34.09 24.30
N ARG A 447 3.09 33.63 23.05
CA ARG A 447 2.63 34.39 21.89
C ARG A 447 1.14 34.73 21.99
N THR A 448 0.32 33.72 22.25
CA THR A 448 -1.14 33.87 22.39
C THR A 448 -1.51 34.72 23.61
N ASN A 449 -0.85 34.51 24.76
CA ASN A 449 -1.09 35.31 25.96
C ASN A 449 -0.71 36.79 25.77
N ALA A 450 0.38 37.05 25.06
CA ALA A 450 0.79 38.41 24.76
C ALA A 450 -0.20 39.12 23.84
N GLN A 451 -0.70 38.43 22.81
CA GLN A 451 -1.73 38.95 21.92
C GLN A 451 -3.00 39.33 22.69
N GLU A 452 -3.54 38.43 23.53
CA GLU A 452 -4.78 38.73 24.28
C GLU A 452 -4.59 39.91 25.24
N LYS A 453 -3.44 40.02 25.91
CA LYS A 453 -3.11 41.19 26.75
C LYS A 453 -3.03 42.49 25.94
N LEU A 454 -2.47 42.46 24.73
CA LEU A 454 -2.43 43.63 23.84
C LEU A 454 -3.84 44.04 23.37
N ILE A 455 -4.68 43.07 23.02
CA ILE A 455 -6.07 43.29 22.61
C ILE A 455 -6.87 43.90 23.76
N GLN A 456 -6.72 43.40 24.99
CA GLN A 456 -7.38 43.94 26.18
C GLN A 456 -7.00 45.40 26.46
N ARG A 457 -5.78 45.83 26.13
CA ARG A 457 -5.35 47.24 26.22
C ARG A 457 -5.98 48.13 25.13
N GLY A 458 -6.56 47.54 24.09
CA GLY A 458 -7.38 48.20 23.09
C GLY A 458 -6.63 49.22 22.23
N LYS A 459 -7.34 50.25 21.74
CA LYS A 459 -6.81 51.21 20.75
C LYS A 459 -5.59 52.01 21.21
N GLY A 460 -5.37 52.14 22.52
CA GLY A 460 -4.24 52.90 23.07
C GLY A 460 -2.87 52.33 22.71
N VAL A 461 -2.77 51.03 22.43
CA VAL A 461 -1.51 50.37 22.05
C VAL A 461 -1.28 50.29 20.55
N GLU A 462 -2.30 50.58 19.72
CA GLU A 462 -2.22 50.47 18.26
C GLU A 462 -1.06 51.26 17.62
N PRO A 463 -0.74 52.51 18.05
CA PRO A 463 0.41 53.24 17.50
C PRO A 463 1.74 52.49 17.67
N PHE A 464 1.96 51.87 18.84
CA PHE A 464 3.17 51.09 19.12
C PHE A 464 3.27 49.85 18.24
N LEU A 465 2.15 49.15 18.03
CA LEU A 465 2.08 47.99 17.14
C LEU A 465 2.37 48.38 15.69
N ARG A 466 1.84 49.52 15.22
CA ARG A 466 2.10 50.04 13.88
C ARG A 466 3.54 50.47 13.70
N THR A 467 4.16 51.07 14.72
CA THR A 467 5.60 51.38 14.71
C THR A 467 6.43 50.10 14.62
N ALA A 468 6.10 49.06 15.39
CA ALA A 468 6.79 47.76 15.29
C ALA A 468 6.65 47.14 13.89
N LEU A 469 5.48 47.24 13.27
CA LEU A 469 5.22 46.73 11.91
C LEU A 469 6.04 47.45 10.82
N GLN A 470 6.54 48.66 11.09
CA GLN A 470 7.37 49.43 10.16
C GLN A 470 8.86 49.07 10.23
N ASN A 471 9.26 48.17 11.13
CA ASN A 471 10.66 47.73 11.21
C ASN A 471 11.06 46.98 9.93
N PRO A 472 12.09 47.42 9.19
CA PRO A 472 12.53 46.72 7.98
C PRO A 472 13.16 45.35 8.24
N GLU A 473 13.58 45.06 9.47
CA GLU A 473 14.17 43.78 9.89
C GLU A 473 13.15 42.90 10.65
N LEU A 474 11.86 43.15 10.46
CA LEU A 474 10.80 42.41 11.13
C LEU A 474 10.76 40.95 10.67
N ALA A 475 10.78 40.02 11.60
CA ALA A 475 10.58 38.60 11.32
C ALA A 475 9.13 38.33 10.85
N ASP A 476 8.95 37.39 9.91
CA ASP A 476 7.66 37.06 9.31
C ASP A 476 6.59 36.69 10.35
N ALA A 477 6.97 35.93 11.39
CA ALA A 477 6.07 35.56 12.47
C ALA A 477 5.53 36.81 13.17
N LEU A 478 6.42 37.72 13.58
CA LEU A 478 6.00 38.94 14.26
C LEU A 478 5.16 39.84 13.34
N GLU A 479 5.44 39.90 12.04
CA GLU A 479 4.59 40.59 11.06
C GLU A 479 3.17 40.05 11.08
N THR A 480 3.01 38.74 10.92
CA THR A 480 1.70 38.06 10.92
C THR A 480 0.94 38.37 12.20
N TRP A 481 1.57 38.20 13.35
CA TRP A 481 0.90 38.39 14.64
C TRP A 481 0.60 39.86 14.94
N LEU A 482 1.43 40.82 14.51
CA LEU A 482 1.12 42.25 14.60
C LEU A 482 -0.10 42.63 13.75
N VAL A 483 -0.17 42.16 12.50
CA VAL A 483 -1.33 42.43 11.61
C VAL A 483 -2.61 41.89 12.23
N TRP A 484 -2.60 40.67 12.76
CA TRP A 484 -3.76 40.07 13.43
C TRP A 484 -4.13 40.79 14.73
N THR A 485 -3.14 41.16 15.55
CA THR A 485 -3.39 41.91 16.80
C THR A 485 -4.04 43.26 16.51
N ILE A 486 -3.51 44.01 15.54
CA ILE A 486 -4.11 45.28 15.11
C ILE A 486 -5.50 45.04 14.51
N GLY A 487 -5.67 44.00 13.70
CA GLY A 487 -6.95 43.63 13.10
C GLY A 487 -8.04 43.26 14.11
N ARG A 488 -7.67 42.65 15.24
CA ARG A 488 -8.58 42.33 16.35
C ARG A 488 -8.89 43.55 17.23
N ILE A 489 -7.99 44.53 17.32
CA ILE A 489 -8.23 45.84 17.99
C ILE A 489 -9.05 46.79 17.11
N ASN A 490 -8.76 46.80 15.81
CA ASN A 490 -9.32 47.68 14.80
C ASN A 490 -9.74 46.86 13.57
N PRO A 491 -10.98 46.33 13.54
CA PRO A 491 -11.51 45.51 12.44
C PRO A 491 -11.45 46.15 11.04
N GLY A 492 -11.32 47.48 10.98
CA GLY A 492 -11.19 48.24 9.74
C GLY A 492 -9.75 48.36 9.20
N ALA A 493 -8.74 47.91 9.94
CA ALA A 493 -7.34 47.99 9.53
C ALA A 493 -7.09 47.17 8.25
N TRP A 494 -6.18 47.68 7.41
CA TRP A 494 -5.77 47.06 6.15
C TRP A 494 -4.31 47.42 5.84
N PHE A 495 -3.55 46.44 5.35
CA PHE A 495 -2.12 46.56 5.10
C PHE A 495 -1.75 45.93 3.75
N GLU A 496 -0.87 46.59 3.01
CA GLU A 496 -0.44 46.15 1.67
C GLU A 496 1.09 46.22 1.47
N GLY A 497 1.88 46.35 2.55
CA GLY A 497 3.33 46.56 2.48
C GLY A 497 4.12 45.34 2.00
N SER A 498 3.65 44.13 2.30
CA SER A 498 4.23 42.85 1.88
C SER A 498 3.15 41.91 1.34
N THR A 499 3.56 40.83 0.66
CA THR A 499 2.63 39.75 0.26
C THR A 499 1.90 39.16 1.46
N ASN A 500 2.60 38.95 2.57
CA ASN A 500 2.03 38.42 3.80
C ASN A 500 1.02 39.41 4.40
N GLN A 501 1.33 40.71 4.50
CA GLN A 501 0.39 41.74 4.96
C GLN A 501 -0.91 41.76 4.15
N LYS A 502 -0.84 41.60 2.81
CA LYS A 502 -2.04 41.50 1.97
C LYS A 502 -2.89 40.27 2.32
N ILE A 503 -2.26 39.10 2.43
CA ILE A 503 -2.93 37.84 2.77
C ILE A 503 -3.59 37.94 4.15
N GLN A 504 -2.83 38.38 5.16
CA GLN A 504 -3.36 38.50 6.52
C GLN A 504 -4.46 39.58 6.60
N SER A 505 -4.36 40.70 5.86
CA SER A 505 -5.42 41.70 5.82
C SER A 505 -6.73 41.16 5.24
N ILE A 506 -6.65 40.31 4.20
CA ILE A 506 -7.81 39.60 3.67
C ILE A 506 -8.39 38.67 4.73
N ARG A 507 -7.55 37.84 5.39
CA ARG A 507 -8.01 36.90 6.43
C ARG A 507 -8.63 37.61 7.64
N VAL A 508 -8.04 38.73 8.09
CA VAL A 508 -8.58 39.60 9.15
C VAL A 508 -9.95 40.16 8.77
N ALA A 509 -10.11 40.64 7.53
CA ALA A 509 -11.40 41.15 7.06
C ALA A 509 -12.46 40.02 7.03
N THR A 510 -12.10 38.82 6.55
CA THR A 510 -12.96 37.63 6.55
C THR A 510 -13.38 37.21 7.96
N PHE A 511 -12.42 37.15 8.89
CA PHE A 511 -12.65 36.82 10.30
C PHE A 511 -13.67 37.78 10.94
N ASN A 512 -13.54 39.07 10.65
CA ASN A 512 -14.47 40.11 11.10
C ASN A 512 -15.78 40.17 10.30
N ARG A 513 -16.06 39.16 9.45
CA ARG A 513 -17.23 39.09 8.54
C ARG A 513 -17.41 40.36 7.69
N ARG A 514 -16.30 41.03 7.35
CA ARG A 514 -16.29 42.31 6.66
C ARG A 514 -15.93 42.15 5.19
N MET A 515 -16.92 42.33 4.32
CA MET A 515 -16.67 42.52 2.89
C MET A 515 -16.02 43.89 2.63
N CYS A 516 -15.00 43.94 1.78
CA CYS A 516 -14.44 45.20 1.29
C CYS A 516 -14.02 45.11 -0.19
N PRO A 517 -14.02 46.23 -0.94
CA PRO A 517 -13.65 46.21 -2.36
C PRO A 517 -12.26 45.66 -2.66
N ALA A 518 -11.32 45.78 -1.71
CA ALA A 518 -9.96 45.29 -1.86
C ALA A 518 -9.89 43.76 -1.98
N ILE A 519 -10.81 43.00 -1.35
CA ILE A 519 -10.88 41.54 -1.49
C ILE A 519 -11.19 41.15 -2.95
N ARG A 520 -12.17 41.81 -3.59
CA ARG A 520 -12.46 41.54 -5.02
C ARG A 520 -11.32 41.97 -5.92
N LYS A 521 -10.68 43.10 -5.63
CA LYS A 521 -9.51 43.57 -6.37
C LYS A 521 -8.36 42.56 -6.31
N ALA A 522 -8.19 41.88 -5.17
CA ALA A 522 -7.15 40.87 -4.97
C ALA A 522 -7.30 39.63 -5.88
N LEU A 523 -8.49 39.36 -6.47
CA LEU A 523 -8.65 38.32 -7.50
C LEU A 523 -7.83 38.59 -8.78
N ALA A 524 -7.32 39.81 -8.95
CA ALA A 524 -6.45 40.19 -10.06
C ALA A 524 -4.98 40.39 -9.64
N ASP A 525 -4.60 40.07 -8.40
CA ASP A 525 -3.21 40.19 -7.94
C ASP A 525 -2.31 39.19 -8.70
N LYS A 526 -1.05 39.58 -8.94
CA LYS A 526 -0.07 38.75 -9.65
C LYS A 526 0.33 37.53 -8.83
N GLU A 527 0.36 37.65 -7.50
CA GLU A 527 0.71 36.59 -6.57
C GLU A 527 -0.46 35.60 -6.40
N PRO A 528 -0.32 34.32 -6.80
CA PRO A 528 -1.40 33.34 -6.67
C PRO A 528 -1.90 33.12 -5.24
N ARG A 529 -1.03 33.22 -4.22
CA ARG A 529 -1.44 33.10 -2.81
C ARG A 529 -2.36 34.23 -2.36
N VAL A 530 -2.19 35.44 -2.89
CA VAL A 530 -3.11 36.57 -2.63
C VAL A 530 -4.47 36.31 -3.29
N ARG A 531 -4.48 35.77 -4.52
CA ARG A 531 -5.72 35.37 -5.20
C ARG A 531 -6.43 34.24 -4.44
N LEU A 532 -5.70 33.23 -3.96
CA LEU A 532 -6.25 32.14 -3.15
C LEU A 532 -6.94 32.68 -1.89
N ALA A 533 -6.25 33.56 -1.14
CA ALA A 533 -6.81 34.18 0.05
C ALA A 533 -8.11 34.96 -0.26
N ALA A 534 -8.15 35.67 -1.39
CA ALA A 534 -9.34 36.40 -1.84
C ALA A 534 -10.50 35.46 -2.19
N VAL A 535 -10.24 34.37 -2.92
CA VAL A 535 -11.28 33.37 -3.26
C VAL A 535 -11.85 32.72 -2.01
N ILE A 536 -11.00 32.31 -1.08
CA ILE A 536 -11.40 31.74 0.22
C ILE A 536 -12.26 32.75 1.00
N ALA A 537 -11.82 34.01 1.08
CA ALA A 537 -12.56 35.06 1.75
C ALA A 537 -13.97 35.26 1.19
N LEU A 538 -14.11 35.32 -0.14
CA LEU A 538 -15.43 35.47 -0.78
C LEU A 538 -16.36 34.28 -0.50
N ARG A 539 -15.79 33.06 -0.47
CA ARG A 539 -16.52 31.83 -0.13
C ARG A 539 -16.99 31.85 1.33
N GLU A 540 -16.09 32.12 2.28
CA GLU A 540 -16.41 32.17 3.72
C GLU A 540 -17.38 33.31 4.09
N LEU A 541 -17.36 34.41 3.34
CA LEU A 541 -18.28 35.54 3.52
C LEU A 541 -19.65 35.32 2.86
N GLY A 542 -19.86 34.23 2.12
CA GLY A 542 -21.12 33.99 1.42
C GLY A 542 -21.43 35.02 0.32
N ALA A 543 -20.38 35.58 -0.32
CA ALA A 543 -20.47 36.72 -1.21
C ALA A 543 -21.01 36.39 -2.61
N SER A 544 -22.28 36.00 -2.71
CA SER A 544 -22.94 35.56 -3.95
C SER A 544 -22.90 36.60 -5.09
N ASP A 545 -22.86 37.89 -4.76
CA ASP A 545 -22.72 39.00 -5.71
C ASP A 545 -21.30 39.14 -6.30
N SER A 546 -20.37 38.28 -5.88
CA SER A 546 -19.01 38.17 -6.44
C SER A 546 -18.89 37.04 -7.48
N ALA A 547 -19.98 36.33 -7.79
CA ALA A 547 -19.99 35.21 -8.71
C ALA A 547 -19.42 35.55 -10.09
N GLU A 548 -19.78 36.70 -10.67
CA GLU A 548 -19.24 37.13 -11.98
C GLU A 548 -17.72 37.36 -11.94
N ALA A 549 -17.20 37.91 -10.83
CA ALA A 549 -15.75 38.09 -10.66
C ALA A 549 -15.02 36.75 -10.51
N LEU A 550 -15.65 35.77 -9.86
CA LEU A 550 -15.12 34.40 -9.76
C LEU A 550 -15.19 33.66 -11.10
N LEU A 551 -16.22 33.89 -11.92
CA LEU A 551 -16.31 33.37 -13.29
C LEU A 551 -15.24 33.97 -14.21
N ASP A 552 -14.98 35.28 -14.10
CA ASP A 552 -13.85 35.91 -14.78
C ASP A 552 -12.52 35.27 -14.38
N LEU A 553 -12.28 35.11 -13.07
CA LEU A 553 -11.07 34.45 -12.57
C LEU A 553 -10.96 33.02 -13.11
N ALA A 554 -12.01 32.21 -12.98
CA ALA A 554 -12.03 30.82 -13.46
C ALA A 554 -11.72 30.72 -14.97
N SER A 555 -12.08 31.73 -15.77
CA SER A 555 -11.85 31.72 -17.21
C SER A 555 -10.37 31.84 -17.62
N ARG A 556 -9.52 32.34 -16.71
CA ARG A 556 -8.11 32.69 -16.97
C ARG A 556 -7.11 32.14 -15.97
N GLU A 557 -7.57 31.55 -14.86
CA GLU A 557 -6.70 31.05 -13.80
C GLU A 557 -5.97 29.78 -14.23
N LEU A 558 -4.65 29.79 -14.06
CA LEU A 558 -3.76 28.66 -14.40
C LEU A 558 -3.21 27.97 -13.15
N ASP A 559 -3.24 28.66 -12.01
CA ASP A 559 -2.81 28.07 -10.75
C ASP A 559 -3.79 26.99 -10.28
N ARG A 560 -3.25 25.79 -10.05
CA ARG A 560 -4.03 24.58 -9.71
C ARG A 560 -4.83 24.71 -8.41
N ILE A 561 -4.30 25.42 -7.41
CA ILE A 561 -4.94 25.57 -6.11
C ILE A 561 -5.94 26.71 -6.14
N VAL A 562 -5.60 27.83 -6.78
CA VAL A 562 -6.53 28.96 -6.94
C VAL A 562 -7.75 28.52 -7.77
N TYR A 563 -7.54 27.79 -8.88
CA TYR A 563 -8.63 27.27 -9.69
C TYR A 563 -9.50 26.28 -8.89
N TYR A 564 -8.88 25.41 -8.09
CA TYR A 564 -9.59 24.50 -7.19
C TYR A 564 -10.51 25.24 -6.21
N ALA A 565 -9.95 26.22 -5.49
CA ALA A 565 -10.72 27.03 -4.56
C ALA A 565 -11.82 27.83 -5.29
N THR A 566 -11.56 28.26 -6.53
CA THR A 566 -12.51 29.06 -7.32
C THR A 566 -13.73 28.26 -7.73
N TRP A 567 -13.57 27.02 -8.22
CA TRP A 567 -14.74 26.20 -8.54
C TRP A 567 -15.52 25.80 -7.28
N GLY A 568 -14.83 25.57 -6.15
CA GLY A 568 -15.47 25.34 -4.85
C GLY A 568 -16.27 26.56 -4.37
N ALA A 569 -15.73 27.78 -4.55
CA ALA A 569 -16.46 29.00 -4.27
C ALA A 569 -17.69 29.17 -5.18
N LEU A 570 -17.56 28.91 -6.48
CA LEU A 570 -18.69 28.94 -7.42
C LEU A 570 -19.75 27.88 -7.08
N MET A 571 -19.34 26.71 -6.60
CA MET A 571 -20.28 25.66 -6.17
C MET A 571 -21.20 26.14 -5.05
N ASP A 572 -20.66 26.85 -4.06
CA ASP A 572 -21.41 27.31 -2.88
C ASP A 572 -22.14 28.63 -3.14
N LEU A 573 -21.56 29.54 -3.92
CA LEU A 573 -22.09 30.89 -4.14
C LEU A 573 -23.05 30.98 -5.33
N LEU A 574 -22.97 30.06 -6.31
CA LEU A 574 -23.81 30.08 -7.50
C LEU A 574 -24.93 29.01 -7.42
N PRO A 575 -26.21 29.40 -7.60
CA PRO A 575 -27.32 28.46 -7.59
C PRO A 575 -27.16 27.32 -8.62
N GLN A 576 -27.60 26.12 -8.25
CA GLN A 576 -27.48 24.92 -9.08
C GLN A 576 -28.02 25.09 -10.50
N ASN A 577 -29.17 25.74 -10.67
CA ASN A 577 -29.78 26.00 -11.99
C ASN A 577 -28.92 26.92 -12.87
N GLN A 578 -28.20 27.88 -12.29
CA GLN A 578 -27.27 28.73 -13.01
C GLN A 578 -26.00 27.96 -13.38
N ARG A 579 -25.47 27.14 -12.46
CA ARG A 579 -24.35 26.22 -12.77
C ARG A 579 -24.68 25.27 -13.92
N LYS A 580 -25.90 24.71 -13.97
CA LYS A 580 -26.34 23.89 -15.12
C LYS A 580 -26.33 24.66 -16.44
N LYS A 581 -26.67 25.96 -16.45
CA LYS A 581 -26.58 26.77 -17.67
C LYS A 581 -25.12 26.97 -18.13
N LEU A 582 -24.19 27.10 -17.18
CA LEU A 582 -22.77 27.29 -17.46
C LEU A 582 -22.10 26.06 -18.13
N LEU A 583 -22.73 24.87 -18.07
CA LEU A 583 -22.29 23.71 -18.85
C LEU A 583 -22.30 23.95 -20.37
N ASN A 584 -22.96 25.01 -20.85
CA ASN A 584 -22.97 25.42 -22.26
C ASN A 584 -22.14 26.70 -22.53
N ASP A 585 -21.34 27.18 -21.58
CA ASP A 585 -20.49 28.36 -21.78
C ASP A 585 -19.44 28.09 -22.88
N ARG A 586 -19.10 29.11 -23.68
CA ARG A 586 -18.10 28.97 -24.75
C ARG A 586 -16.69 28.70 -24.19
N ARG A 587 -16.41 29.15 -22.96
CA ARG A 587 -15.11 29.04 -22.30
C ARG A 587 -15.02 27.72 -21.54
N ALA A 588 -14.09 26.85 -21.94
CA ALA A 588 -13.92 25.53 -21.33
C ALA A 588 -13.62 25.57 -19.82
N PRO A 589 -12.78 26.49 -19.29
CA PRO A 589 -12.53 26.54 -17.85
C PRO A 589 -13.78 26.86 -17.00
N ILE A 590 -14.76 27.60 -17.54
CA ILE A 590 -16.03 27.85 -16.83
C ILE A 590 -16.92 26.61 -16.87
N ARG A 591 -17.01 25.93 -18.02
CA ARG A 591 -17.74 24.66 -18.11
C ARG A 591 -17.18 23.63 -17.14
N LEU A 592 -15.85 23.52 -17.06
CA LEU A 592 -15.15 22.60 -16.16
C LEU A 592 -15.46 22.92 -14.68
N ALA A 593 -15.38 24.19 -14.27
CA ALA A 593 -15.71 24.60 -12.90
C ALA A 593 -17.18 24.31 -12.55
N ALA A 594 -18.10 24.57 -13.48
CA ALA A 594 -19.52 24.26 -13.32
C ALA A 594 -19.75 22.74 -13.21
N LEU A 595 -19.10 21.95 -14.07
CA LEU A 595 -19.19 20.48 -14.05
C LEU A 595 -18.68 19.94 -12.72
N LEU A 596 -17.48 20.32 -12.28
CA LEU A 596 -16.90 19.89 -10.99
C LEU A 596 -17.87 20.15 -9.84
N GLY A 597 -18.36 21.38 -9.69
CA GLY A 597 -19.28 21.73 -8.61
C GLY A 597 -20.64 21.01 -8.68
N LEU A 598 -21.11 20.68 -9.89
CA LEU A 598 -22.35 19.91 -10.07
C LEU A 598 -22.15 18.42 -9.78
N LEU A 599 -20.99 17.86 -10.12
CA LEU A 599 -20.64 16.48 -9.78
C LEU A 599 -20.43 16.32 -8.28
N GLU A 600 -19.80 17.29 -7.63
CA GLU A 600 -19.58 17.33 -6.17
C GLU A 600 -20.89 17.30 -5.38
N LYS A 601 -21.92 17.99 -5.87
CA LYS A 601 -23.27 17.99 -5.27
C LYS A 601 -24.18 16.89 -5.82
N ASP A 602 -23.66 15.96 -6.62
CA ASP A 602 -24.41 14.90 -7.32
C ASP A 602 -25.68 15.41 -8.05
N ALA A 603 -25.57 16.58 -8.68
CA ALA A 603 -26.69 17.37 -9.19
C ALA A 603 -27.04 17.11 -10.67
N LEU A 604 -26.41 16.13 -11.31
CA LEU A 604 -26.61 15.77 -12.72
C LEU A 604 -27.07 14.31 -12.85
N SER A 605 -28.05 14.09 -13.73
CA SER A 605 -28.45 12.75 -14.16
C SER A 605 -27.41 12.12 -15.08
N ILE A 606 -27.42 10.79 -15.21
CA ILE A 606 -26.54 10.04 -16.11
C ILE A 606 -26.59 10.61 -17.54
N LYS A 607 -27.79 10.93 -18.04
CA LYS A 607 -27.98 11.50 -19.38
C LYS A 607 -27.37 12.88 -19.53
N GLU A 608 -27.46 13.72 -18.50
CA GLU A 608 -26.84 15.04 -18.50
C GLU A 608 -25.31 14.92 -18.52
N ILE A 609 -24.73 13.93 -17.82
CA ILE A 609 -23.28 13.69 -17.79
C ILE A 609 -22.79 13.13 -19.14
N GLU A 610 -23.54 12.21 -19.77
CA GLU A 610 -23.20 11.58 -21.05
C GLU A 610 -22.98 12.58 -22.18
N ILE A 611 -23.72 13.69 -22.21
CA ILE A 611 -23.54 14.76 -23.20
C ILE A 611 -22.10 15.32 -23.17
N HIS A 612 -21.48 15.37 -21.99
CA HIS A 612 -20.18 15.99 -21.78
C HIS A 612 -18.99 15.06 -22.03
N THR A 613 -19.19 13.76 -22.27
CA THR A 613 -18.10 12.86 -22.70
C THR A 613 -17.57 13.20 -24.09
N MET A 614 -18.34 13.97 -24.86
CA MET A 614 -17.99 14.45 -26.20
C MET A 614 -17.57 15.94 -26.21
N ASP A 615 -17.31 16.54 -25.03
CA ASP A 615 -16.80 17.91 -24.98
C ASP A 615 -15.44 18.02 -25.70
N LYS A 616 -15.16 19.18 -26.30
CA LYS A 616 -13.91 19.44 -27.01
C LYS A 616 -12.73 19.58 -26.07
N ASP A 617 -12.99 19.95 -24.81
CA ASP A 617 -11.98 19.99 -23.77
C ASP A 617 -11.81 18.59 -23.15
N SER A 618 -10.60 18.05 -23.23
CA SER A 618 -10.33 16.68 -22.78
C SER A 618 -10.55 16.50 -21.29
N ALA A 619 -10.30 17.52 -20.45
CA ALA A 619 -10.52 17.39 -19.01
C ALA A 619 -12.01 17.21 -18.67
N ILE A 620 -12.89 17.90 -19.39
CA ILE A 620 -14.36 17.76 -19.25
C ILE A 620 -14.82 16.38 -19.73
N ALA A 621 -14.33 15.95 -20.90
CA ALA A 621 -14.66 14.64 -21.48
C ALA A 621 -14.20 13.48 -20.59
N ASP A 622 -12.96 13.55 -20.10
CA ASP A 622 -12.36 12.54 -19.22
C ASP A 622 -13.08 12.48 -17.87
N LEU A 623 -13.40 13.63 -17.28
CA LEU A 623 -14.11 13.71 -16.01
C LEU A 623 -15.52 13.12 -16.12
N SER A 624 -16.23 13.45 -17.19
CA SER A 624 -17.58 12.93 -17.46
C SER A 624 -17.55 11.42 -17.69
N THR A 625 -16.57 10.94 -18.48
CA THR A 625 -16.37 9.51 -18.74
C THR A 625 -16.05 8.75 -17.44
N ARG A 626 -15.15 9.29 -16.61
CA ARG A 626 -14.83 8.72 -15.29
C ARG A 626 -16.08 8.64 -14.41
N ARG A 627 -16.86 9.71 -14.32
CA ARG A 627 -18.08 9.76 -13.51
C ARG A 627 -19.13 8.74 -13.97
N LEU A 628 -19.26 8.49 -15.27
CA LEU A 628 -20.15 7.47 -15.84
C LEU A 628 -19.66 6.04 -15.58
N GLY A 629 -18.35 5.85 -15.39
CA GLY A 629 -17.75 4.60 -14.94
C GLY A 629 -18.16 4.19 -13.51
N GLY A 630 -18.74 5.12 -12.73
CA GLY A 630 -19.24 4.88 -11.38
C GLY A 630 -18.83 5.96 -10.40
N LYS A 631 -19.38 5.92 -9.17
CA LYS A 631 -18.76 6.60 -8.02
C LYS A 631 -17.61 5.73 -7.53
N HIS A 632 -16.55 6.34 -7.03
CA HIS A 632 -15.57 5.58 -6.25
C HIS A 632 -16.25 4.88 -5.08
N GLN A 633 -15.78 3.66 -4.81
CA GLN A 633 -16.19 2.89 -3.66
C GLN A 633 -15.45 3.45 -2.46
N PHE A 634 -16.18 3.86 -1.43
CA PHE A 634 -15.57 4.15 -0.14
C PHE A 634 -15.36 2.84 0.57
N GLU A 635 -14.15 2.63 1.10
CA GLU A 635 -13.98 1.74 2.23
C GLU A 635 -14.47 2.51 3.45
N HIS A 636 -15.68 2.22 3.92
CA HIS A 636 -15.85 2.39 5.35
C HIS A 636 -15.31 1.10 5.97
N ARG A 637 -14.17 1.18 6.66
CA ARG A 637 -13.92 0.19 7.71
C ARG A 637 -15.07 0.39 8.71
N GLY A 638 -15.76 -0.68 9.10
CA GLY A 638 -17.15 -0.57 9.59
C GLY A 638 -18.13 -0.23 8.46
N ARG A 639 -18.80 -1.25 7.91
CA ARG A 639 -19.51 -1.30 6.61
C ARG A 639 -19.38 -0.04 5.72
N PRO A 640 -18.77 -0.08 4.50
CA PRO A 640 -18.29 -1.28 3.79
C PRO A 640 -17.36 -1.15 2.51
N LEU A 641 -17.15 -2.21 1.69
CA LEU A 641 -16.39 -2.17 0.41
C LEU A 641 -16.92 -2.96 -0.80
N ALA A 642 -17.34 -2.31 -1.88
CA ALA A 642 -17.77 -3.00 -3.10
C ALA A 642 -16.68 -3.64 -3.97
N ALA A 643 -16.92 -4.83 -4.57
CA ALA A 643 -16.33 -5.23 -5.86
C ALA A 643 -16.95 -6.52 -6.43
N THR A 644 -17.47 -6.38 -7.65
CA THR A 644 -17.91 -7.43 -8.55
C THR A 644 -16.75 -8.29 -9.05
N GLY A 645 -16.86 -9.61 -8.87
CA GLY A 645 -16.09 -10.62 -9.59
C GLY A 645 -16.95 -11.87 -9.75
N GLN A 646 -17.02 -12.42 -10.96
CA GLN A 646 -17.55 -13.78 -11.12
C GLN A 646 -16.65 -14.73 -10.33
N VAL A 647 -17.28 -15.53 -9.46
CA VAL A 647 -16.61 -16.61 -8.73
C VAL A 647 -16.00 -17.57 -9.75
N LYS A 648 -14.68 -17.51 -9.92
CA LYS A 648 -13.93 -18.65 -10.43
C LYS A 648 -13.85 -19.64 -9.26
N PRO A 649 -14.38 -20.87 -9.40
CA PRO A 649 -14.21 -21.87 -8.35
C PRO A 649 -12.72 -22.11 -8.15
N PRO A 650 -12.23 -22.19 -6.90
CA PRO A 650 -10.82 -22.42 -6.63
C PRO A 650 -10.35 -23.70 -7.34
N ASP A 651 -9.21 -23.62 -8.01
CA ASP A 651 -8.45 -24.81 -8.40
C ASP A 651 -8.10 -25.59 -7.12
N PRO A 652 -7.93 -26.92 -7.19
CA PRO A 652 -7.97 -27.75 -6.00
C PRO A 652 -6.81 -27.37 -5.09
N LEU A 653 -7.14 -26.85 -3.91
CA LEU A 653 -6.20 -26.21 -3.02
C LEU A 653 -5.32 -27.23 -2.23
N ALA A 654 -5.57 -28.53 -2.36
CA ALA A 654 -4.63 -29.57 -1.94
C ALA A 654 -4.64 -30.72 -2.95
N ILE A 655 -3.45 -31.17 -3.37
CA ILE A 655 -3.32 -32.35 -4.24
C ILE A 655 -3.03 -33.55 -3.33
N PRO A 656 -4.00 -34.47 -3.13
CA PRO A 656 -3.87 -35.56 -2.16
C PRO A 656 -2.96 -36.70 -2.65
N PHE A 657 -2.28 -36.49 -3.77
CA PHE A 657 -1.36 -37.45 -4.37
C PHE A 657 -0.20 -36.77 -5.08
N SER A 658 0.91 -37.48 -5.23
CA SER A 658 2.13 -37.01 -5.90
C SER A 658 2.69 -38.09 -6.84
N ASN A 659 3.78 -37.78 -7.54
CA ASN A 659 4.54 -38.74 -8.35
C ASN A 659 3.72 -39.48 -9.42
N ILE A 660 2.85 -38.77 -10.14
CA ILE A 660 2.07 -39.33 -11.25
C ILE A 660 3.04 -39.79 -12.35
N ARG A 661 3.13 -41.10 -12.57
CA ARG A 661 4.01 -41.74 -13.56
C ARG A 661 3.18 -42.63 -14.48
N PRO A 662 2.72 -42.09 -15.63
CA PRO A 662 2.06 -42.88 -16.66
C PRO A 662 3.09 -43.71 -17.44
N SER A 663 2.80 -44.98 -17.68
CA SER A 663 3.70 -45.89 -18.41
C SER A 663 3.79 -45.59 -19.91
N SER A 664 2.79 -44.90 -20.45
CA SER A 664 2.71 -44.49 -21.86
C SER A 664 3.51 -43.23 -22.20
N GLY A 665 4.01 -42.51 -21.19
CA GLY A 665 4.62 -41.18 -21.35
C GLY A 665 3.65 -40.06 -21.75
N ARG A 666 2.34 -40.35 -21.86
CA ARG A 666 1.29 -39.36 -22.13
C ARG A 666 1.01 -38.52 -20.88
N ALA A 667 0.50 -37.30 -21.06
CA ALA A 667 0.27 -36.39 -19.95
C ALA A 667 -0.92 -36.83 -19.10
N TYR A 668 -0.68 -37.04 -17.80
CA TYR A 668 -1.71 -37.17 -16.78
C TYR A 668 -1.53 -36.00 -15.83
N ARG A 669 -2.62 -35.43 -15.31
CA ARG A 669 -2.53 -34.31 -14.35
C ARG A 669 -3.64 -34.35 -13.32
N ALA A 670 -3.40 -33.72 -12.18
CA ALA A 670 -4.47 -33.41 -11.25
C ALA A 670 -5.37 -32.31 -11.82
N ALA A 671 -6.67 -32.41 -11.59
CA ALA A 671 -7.66 -31.40 -11.92
C ALA A 671 -8.80 -31.43 -10.89
N THR A 672 -9.64 -30.39 -10.84
CA THR A 672 -10.85 -30.39 -10.00
C THR A 672 -12.02 -30.97 -10.77
N LEU A 673 -12.73 -31.91 -10.15
CA LEU A 673 -13.92 -32.50 -10.71
C LEU A 673 -15.08 -31.50 -10.63
N ARG A 674 -15.37 -30.81 -11.74
CA ARG A 674 -16.45 -29.82 -11.85
C ARG A 674 -17.04 -29.79 -13.25
N ARG A 675 -18.26 -29.29 -13.39
CA ARG A 675 -18.93 -29.18 -14.69
C ARG A 675 -18.11 -28.28 -15.63
N GLY A 676 -18.01 -28.68 -16.90
CA GLY A 676 -17.28 -27.97 -17.95
C GLY A 676 -15.77 -28.25 -17.98
N VAL A 677 -15.23 -29.04 -17.04
CA VAL A 677 -13.84 -29.52 -17.12
C VAL A 677 -13.75 -30.72 -18.05
N ALA A 678 -12.65 -30.82 -18.79
CA ALA A 678 -12.42 -31.95 -19.67
C ALA A 678 -12.31 -33.27 -18.87
N CYS A 679 -12.82 -34.37 -19.40
CA CYS A 679 -12.70 -35.69 -18.80
C CYS A 679 -11.26 -36.21 -18.94
N TYR A 680 -10.60 -35.93 -20.06
CA TYR A 680 -9.25 -36.43 -20.38
C TYR A 680 -8.30 -35.30 -20.76
N THR A 681 -6.99 -35.53 -20.66
CA THR A 681 -5.95 -34.53 -21.00
C THR A 681 -5.80 -34.31 -22.50
N ASP A 682 -6.23 -35.26 -23.31
CA ASP A 682 -6.01 -35.35 -24.76
C ASP A 682 -7.33 -35.38 -25.57
N ARG A 683 -8.45 -35.08 -24.92
CA ARG A 683 -9.78 -34.96 -25.54
C ARG A 683 -10.51 -33.74 -25.02
N SER A 684 -11.27 -33.11 -25.91
CA SER A 684 -12.13 -31.97 -25.58
C SER A 684 -13.45 -32.36 -24.91
N TYR A 685 -13.57 -33.59 -24.41
CA TYR A 685 -14.82 -34.09 -23.86
C TYR A 685 -15.07 -33.48 -22.50
N LEU A 686 -16.20 -32.82 -22.31
CA LEU A 686 -16.52 -32.08 -21.10
C LEU A 686 -17.44 -32.86 -20.16
N LEU A 687 -17.18 -32.77 -18.86
CA LEU A 687 -18.08 -33.23 -17.82
C LEU A 687 -19.31 -32.32 -17.77
N THR A 688 -20.51 -32.88 -17.89
CA THR A 688 -21.76 -32.13 -17.96
C THR A 688 -22.58 -32.23 -16.68
N ARG A 689 -22.47 -33.35 -15.95
CA ARG A 689 -23.14 -33.57 -14.66
C ARG A 689 -22.27 -34.38 -13.73
N ILE A 690 -22.07 -33.88 -12.51
CA ILE A 690 -21.29 -34.53 -11.45
C ILE A 690 -22.18 -34.59 -10.19
N PRO A 691 -22.23 -35.73 -9.48
CA PRO A 691 -22.90 -35.81 -8.18
C PRO A 691 -22.28 -34.86 -7.16
N ALA A 692 -23.10 -34.26 -6.29
CA ALA A 692 -22.65 -33.29 -5.30
C ALA A 692 -21.58 -33.87 -4.36
N GLU A 693 -21.58 -35.19 -4.13
CA GLU A 693 -20.61 -35.89 -3.29
C GLU A 693 -19.20 -35.97 -3.91
N LEU A 694 -19.08 -35.78 -5.22
CA LEU A 694 -17.80 -35.85 -5.96
C LEU A 694 -17.35 -34.50 -6.50
N GLU A 695 -18.27 -33.54 -6.61
CA GLU A 695 -17.98 -32.20 -7.11
C GLU A 695 -16.97 -31.47 -6.20
N GLY A 696 -15.92 -30.90 -6.79
CA GLY A 696 -14.83 -30.25 -6.08
C GLY A 696 -13.67 -31.16 -5.66
N LEU A 697 -13.77 -32.49 -5.83
CA LEU A 697 -12.66 -33.41 -5.53
C LEU A 697 -11.52 -33.27 -6.54
N THR A 698 -10.28 -33.44 -6.07
CA THR A 698 -9.13 -33.59 -6.97
C THR A 698 -9.22 -34.94 -7.67
N PHE A 699 -9.20 -34.92 -9.00
CA PHE A 699 -9.18 -36.12 -9.82
C PHE A 699 -7.94 -36.17 -10.73
N LEU A 700 -7.46 -37.39 -10.97
CA LEU A 700 -6.48 -37.71 -11.97
C LEU A 700 -7.15 -37.68 -13.34
N GLN A 701 -6.90 -36.61 -14.09
CA GLN A 701 -7.27 -36.51 -15.49
C GLN A 701 -6.30 -37.37 -16.30
N THR A 702 -6.81 -38.46 -16.89
CA THR A 702 -6.03 -39.43 -17.65
C THR A 702 -6.00 -39.08 -19.14
N ALA A 703 -5.10 -39.71 -19.90
CA ALA A 703 -5.10 -39.62 -21.36
C ALA A 703 -6.09 -40.64 -21.95
N CYS A 704 -7.09 -40.20 -22.70
CA CYS A 704 -8.07 -41.07 -23.36
C CYS A 704 -7.42 -42.02 -24.37
N GLU A 705 -6.30 -41.65 -25.00
CA GLU A 705 -5.58 -42.52 -25.94
C GLU A 705 -5.00 -43.78 -25.28
N ASP A 706 -4.78 -43.76 -23.96
CA ASP A 706 -4.39 -44.96 -23.20
C ASP A 706 -5.54 -45.95 -23.01
N ALA A 707 -6.76 -45.61 -23.43
CA ALA A 707 -7.90 -46.52 -23.39
C ALA A 707 -7.67 -47.80 -24.21
N ASN A 708 -6.76 -47.78 -25.20
CA ASN A 708 -6.47 -48.94 -26.04
C ASN A 708 -5.48 -49.94 -25.41
N SER A 709 -4.86 -49.61 -24.27
CA SER A 709 -3.97 -50.55 -23.58
C SER A 709 -4.74 -51.77 -23.08
N GLU A 710 -4.23 -52.97 -23.39
CA GLU A 710 -4.91 -54.25 -23.11
C GLU A 710 -4.34 -54.99 -21.88
N SER A 711 -3.17 -54.63 -21.37
CA SER A 711 -2.59 -55.24 -20.15
C SER A 711 -1.50 -54.34 -19.51
N GLY A 712 -1.11 -54.66 -18.27
CA GLY A 712 -0.03 -53.98 -17.54
C GLY A 712 -0.46 -52.77 -16.70
N VAL A 713 0.51 -52.15 -16.03
CA VAL A 713 0.32 -50.91 -15.25
C VAL A 713 0.30 -49.71 -16.20
N THR A 714 -0.73 -48.88 -16.10
CA THR A 714 -0.93 -47.70 -16.93
C THR A 714 -0.47 -46.43 -16.24
N VAL A 715 -0.68 -46.31 -14.93
CA VAL A 715 -0.19 -45.18 -14.14
C VAL A 715 0.10 -45.60 -12.71
N SER A 716 1.14 -45.01 -12.12
CA SER A 716 1.46 -45.09 -10.70
C SER A 716 1.45 -43.69 -10.09
N LEU A 717 1.02 -43.57 -8.83
CA LEU A 717 0.98 -42.33 -8.05
C LEU A 717 1.08 -42.66 -6.56
N ASN A 718 1.48 -41.70 -5.74
CA ASN A 718 1.54 -41.86 -4.28
C ASN A 718 0.38 -41.11 -3.63
N LEU A 719 -0.45 -41.79 -2.83
CA LEU A 719 -1.44 -41.13 -1.98
C LEU A 719 -0.76 -40.54 -0.74
N LYS A 720 -1.02 -39.26 -0.43
CA LYS A 720 -0.44 -38.58 0.74
C LYS A 720 -1.13 -38.98 2.05
N TYR A 721 -2.43 -39.21 1.99
CA TYR A 721 -3.29 -39.50 3.14
C TYR A 721 -4.09 -40.78 2.91
N PRO A 722 -4.58 -41.46 3.98
CA PRO A 722 -5.69 -42.39 3.83
C PRO A 722 -6.79 -41.72 3.01
N SER A 723 -7.32 -42.41 2.01
CA SER A 723 -8.23 -41.80 1.05
C SER A 723 -9.31 -42.74 0.61
N THR A 724 -10.53 -42.21 0.48
CA THR A 724 -11.55 -42.83 -0.36
C THR A 724 -11.23 -42.47 -1.80
N VAL A 725 -10.92 -43.47 -2.60
CA VAL A 725 -10.63 -43.30 -4.03
C VAL A 725 -11.84 -43.74 -4.83
N TYR A 726 -12.20 -42.96 -5.85
CA TYR A 726 -13.30 -43.22 -6.77
C TYR A 726 -12.77 -43.50 -8.16
N LEU A 727 -12.96 -44.72 -8.66
CA LEU A 727 -12.71 -45.10 -10.05
C LEU A 727 -13.95 -44.78 -10.87
N ILE A 728 -13.82 -43.88 -11.83
CA ILE A 728 -14.91 -43.42 -12.68
C ILE A 728 -14.64 -44.01 -14.07
N ASP A 729 -15.42 -45.03 -14.40
CA ASP A 729 -15.20 -45.86 -15.59
C ASP A 729 -16.28 -45.64 -16.65
N ASP A 730 -15.86 -45.63 -17.92
CA ASP A 730 -16.75 -45.45 -19.06
C ASP A 730 -17.80 -46.57 -19.17
N ALA A 731 -19.08 -46.19 -19.11
CA ALA A 731 -20.20 -47.14 -19.05
C ALA A 731 -20.50 -47.86 -20.37
N ARG A 732 -19.72 -47.65 -21.44
CA ARG A 732 -19.82 -48.40 -22.70
C ARG A 732 -19.36 -49.86 -22.60
N ALA A 733 -18.59 -50.20 -21.55
CA ALA A 733 -18.25 -51.58 -21.24
C ALA A 733 -19.21 -52.19 -20.21
N GLU A 734 -19.52 -53.48 -20.37
CA GLU A 734 -20.46 -54.20 -19.49
C GLU A 734 -19.85 -54.57 -18.12
N SER A 735 -18.52 -54.51 -17.97
CA SER A 735 -17.80 -54.81 -16.72
C SER A 735 -16.51 -53.99 -16.57
N LEU A 736 -16.01 -53.87 -15.34
CA LEU A 736 -14.73 -53.24 -15.03
C LEU A 736 -13.55 -54.03 -15.64
N PRO A 737 -12.41 -53.36 -15.94
CA PRO A 737 -11.18 -54.06 -16.32
C PRO A 737 -10.75 -55.09 -15.29
N GLY A 738 -10.11 -56.18 -15.71
CA GLY A 738 -9.75 -57.33 -14.88
C GLY A 738 -9.07 -56.95 -13.56
N TRP A 739 -8.06 -56.08 -13.60
CA TRP A 739 -7.37 -55.57 -12.40
C TRP A 739 -8.25 -54.79 -11.40
N ALA A 740 -9.43 -54.31 -11.80
CA ALA A 740 -10.33 -53.50 -10.98
C ALA A 740 -11.49 -54.30 -10.35
N GLN A 741 -11.82 -55.49 -10.85
CA GLN A 741 -13.03 -56.21 -10.43
C GLN A 741 -13.06 -56.64 -8.96
N SER A 742 -11.90 -56.91 -8.35
CA SER A 742 -11.82 -57.38 -6.94
C SER A 742 -11.61 -56.26 -5.92
N LYS A 743 -11.10 -55.10 -6.35
CA LYS A 743 -10.66 -54.01 -5.47
C LYS A 743 -11.70 -52.90 -5.31
N TRP A 744 -12.58 -52.71 -6.30
CA TRP A 744 -13.49 -51.57 -6.37
C TRP A 744 -14.94 -52.00 -6.17
N LYS A 745 -15.65 -51.33 -5.25
CA LYS A 745 -17.06 -51.58 -4.96
C LYS A 745 -17.96 -50.64 -5.76
N PRO A 746 -19.03 -51.12 -6.40
CA PRO A 746 -19.96 -50.25 -7.14
C PRO A 746 -20.67 -49.26 -6.22
N THR A 747 -21.02 -48.10 -6.77
CA THR A 747 -21.85 -47.08 -6.10
C THR A 747 -23.10 -46.78 -6.93
N SER A 748 -24.06 -46.05 -6.35
CA SER A 748 -25.21 -45.50 -7.09
C SER A 748 -24.86 -44.24 -7.90
N LEU A 749 -23.63 -43.73 -7.78
CA LEU A 749 -23.19 -42.48 -8.39
C LEU A 749 -22.85 -42.68 -9.86
N VAL A 750 -23.19 -41.68 -10.67
CA VAL A 750 -22.96 -41.63 -12.11
C VAL A 750 -22.47 -40.25 -12.49
N ILE A 751 -21.44 -40.18 -13.34
CA ILE A 751 -20.98 -38.93 -13.95
C ILE A 751 -21.40 -38.93 -15.42
N GLU A 752 -21.87 -37.79 -15.91
CA GLU A 752 -22.24 -37.59 -17.32
C GLU A 752 -21.27 -36.60 -17.97
N GLY A 753 -20.94 -36.86 -19.23
CA GLY A 753 -20.19 -35.97 -20.09
C GLY A 753 -20.83 -35.85 -21.47
N ASP A 754 -20.29 -35.00 -22.33
CA ASP A 754 -20.66 -34.99 -23.76
C ASP A 754 -20.21 -36.30 -24.45
N ASN A 755 -19.06 -36.86 -24.06
CA ASN A 755 -18.56 -38.18 -24.44
C ASN A 755 -17.46 -38.66 -23.46
N PRO A 756 -17.58 -39.82 -22.79
CA PRO A 756 -18.71 -40.72 -22.79
C PRO A 756 -19.94 -40.06 -22.14
N LYS A 757 -21.12 -40.40 -22.66
CA LYS A 757 -22.41 -39.88 -22.17
C LYS A 757 -22.71 -40.30 -20.72
N ARG A 758 -22.04 -41.36 -20.24
CA ARG A 758 -22.26 -41.94 -18.92
C ARG A 758 -20.99 -42.65 -18.44
N MET A 759 -20.61 -42.44 -17.19
CA MET A 759 -19.54 -43.14 -16.49
C MET A 759 -20.03 -43.64 -15.13
N ASN A 760 -19.78 -44.91 -14.85
CA ASN A 760 -20.16 -45.54 -13.59
C ASN A 760 -19.05 -45.30 -12.56
N VAL A 761 -19.44 -44.97 -11.33
CA VAL A 761 -18.49 -44.68 -10.25
C VAL A 761 -18.38 -45.87 -9.31
N TYR A 762 -17.15 -46.25 -9.01
CA TYR A 762 -16.79 -47.29 -8.06
C TYR A 762 -15.87 -46.71 -6.99
N ARG A 763 -15.85 -47.28 -5.79
CA ARG A 763 -15.06 -46.77 -4.66
C ARG A 763 -14.17 -47.83 -4.03
N ALA A 764 -13.05 -47.40 -3.46
CA ALA A 764 -12.17 -48.19 -2.61
C ALA A 764 -11.55 -47.32 -1.52
N GLU A 765 -11.37 -47.86 -0.32
CA GLU A 765 -10.62 -47.20 0.76
C GLU A 765 -9.16 -47.64 0.67
N LEU A 766 -8.23 -46.69 0.58
CA LEU A 766 -6.81 -46.97 0.38
C LEU A 766 -5.94 -46.25 1.42
N PRO A 767 -4.88 -46.91 1.92
CA PRO A 767 -3.90 -46.27 2.79
C PRO A 767 -3.01 -45.29 1.99
N PRO A 768 -2.27 -44.39 2.68
CA PRO A 768 -1.25 -43.57 2.03
C PRO A 768 -0.12 -44.44 1.46
N GLY A 769 0.57 -43.96 0.44
CA GLY A 769 1.67 -44.65 -0.23
C GLY A 769 1.42 -44.97 -1.71
N LEU A 770 2.28 -45.81 -2.29
CA LEU A 770 2.26 -46.12 -3.71
C LEU A 770 0.97 -46.84 -4.14
N PHE A 771 0.35 -46.32 -5.18
CA PHE A 771 -0.90 -46.80 -5.76
C PHE A 771 -0.77 -46.90 -7.29
N THR A 772 -1.20 -48.02 -7.87
CA THR A 772 -1.10 -48.30 -9.31
C THR A 772 -2.47 -48.60 -9.92
N LEU A 773 -2.69 -48.14 -11.14
CA LEU A 773 -3.88 -48.41 -11.95
C LEU A 773 -3.46 -49.12 -13.25
N GLY A 774 -4.26 -50.12 -13.65
CA GLY A 774 -3.96 -50.99 -14.80
C GLY A 774 -4.61 -50.52 -16.09
N ALA A 775 -4.44 -51.34 -17.14
CA ALA A 775 -4.93 -51.05 -18.48
C ALA A 775 -6.47 -51.05 -18.61
N SER A 776 -7.03 -50.10 -19.37
CA SER A 776 -8.48 -49.90 -19.50
C SER A 776 -9.21 -51.01 -20.27
N ARG A 777 -8.51 -51.77 -21.13
CA ARG A 777 -9.07 -52.91 -21.88
C ARG A 777 -8.64 -54.27 -21.35
N ASP A 778 -8.04 -54.35 -20.17
CA ASP A 778 -7.71 -55.62 -19.52
C ASP A 778 -8.97 -56.48 -19.35
N GLY A 779 -9.08 -57.56 -20.15
CA GLY A 779 -10.27 -58.42 -20.21
C GLY A 779 -11.51 -57.82 -20.88
N ILE A 780 -11.45 -56.61 -21.48
CA ILE A 780 -12.61 -55.89 -22.05
C ILE A 780 -12.49 -55.72 -23.57
N LYS A 781 -13.41 -56.33 -24.31
CA LYS A 781 -13.45 -56.24 -25.79
C LYS A 781 -14.15 -54.98 -26.32
N ALA A 782 -15.10 -54.44 -25.57
CA ALA A 782 -15.92 -53.28 -25.97
C ALA A 782 -15.08 -52.01 -26.17
N ARG A 783 -15.47 -51.14 -27.10
CA ARG A 783 -14.82 -49.84 -27.32
C ARG A 783 -15.25 -48.86 -26.22
N LYS A 784 -14.29 -48.33 -25.46
CA LYS A 784 -14.50 -47.39 -24.35
C LYS A 784 -13.40 -46.30 -24.32
N GLY A 785 -13.65 -45.22 -23.60
CA GLY A 785 -12.61 -44.27 -23.18
C GLY A 785 -11.81 -44.82 -21.99
N ASN A 786 -10.82 -44.04 -21.53
CA ASN A 786 -10.02 -44.42 -20.37
C ASN A 786 -10.84 -44.19 -19.07
N TYR A 787 -10.37 -44.65 -17.92
CA TYR A 787 -10.99 -44.27 -16.64
C TYR A 787 -10.43 -42.94 -16.15
N ILE A 788 -11.14 -42.26 -15.25
CA ILE A 788 -10.60 -41.17 -14.43
C ILE A 788 -10.70 -41.54 -12.95
N VAL A 789 -9.91 -40.91 -12.09
CA VAL A 789 -9.88 -41.27 -10.66
C VAL A 789 -10.01 -40.04 -9.78
N ALA A 790 -11.10 -39.90 -9.03
CA ALA A 790 -11.26 -38.84 -8.04
C ALA A 790 -10.84 -39.32 -6.65
N ILE A 791 -10.21 -38.45 -5.85
CA ILE A 791 -9.66 -38.80 -4.54
C ILE A 791 -10.24 -37.87 -3.49
N LYS A 792 -10.83 -38.45 -2.45
CA LYS A 792 -11.26 -37.78 -1.23
C LYS A 792 -10.29 -38.14 -0.09
N PRO A 793 -9.37 -37.24 0.30
CA PRO A 793 -8.44 -37.51 1.38
C PRO A 793 -9.12 -37.41 2.75
N ASP A 794 -8.72 -38.29 3.67
CA ASP A 794 -9.06 -38.20 5.08
C ASP A 794 -7.93 -37.47 5.81
N ILE A 795 -7.99 -36.12 5.78
CA ILE A 795 -6.93 -35.26 6.31
C ILE A 795 -7.13 -35.02 7.80
N LEU A 796 -8.37 -34.79 8.27
CA LEU A 796 -8.69 -34.55 9.68
C LEU A 796 -8.67 -35.88 10.46
N SER A 797 -8.04 -35.88 11.65
CA SER A 797 -7.95 -37.11 12.47
C SER A 797 -8.22 -36.79 13.94
N PRO A 798 -9.46 -36.46 14.31
CA PRO A 798 -9.80 -36.15 15.70
C PRO A 798 -9.57 -37.38 16.59
N ASP A 799 -8.87 -37.19 17.70
CA ASP A 799 -8.56 -38.26 18.68
C ASP A 799 -9.49 -38.21 19.91
N GLY A 800 -10.47 -37.31 19.91
CA GLY A 800 -11.44 -37.12 21.00
C GLY A 800 -10.87 -36.42 22.23
N THR A 801 -9.64 -35.90 22.18
CA THR A 801 -9.01 -35.18 23.29
C THR A 801 -9.17 -33.67 23.14
N VAL A 802 -9.41 -32.97 24.25
CA VAL A 802 -9.47 -31.49 24.25
C VAL A 802 -8.05 -30.95 24.16
N ALA A 803 -7.70 -30.37 23.01
CA ALA A 803 -6.39 -29.75 22.79
C ALA A 803 -6.29 -28.41 23.55
N THR A 804 -5.22 -28.24 24.33
CA THR A 804 -4.86 -26.96 24.98
C THR A 804 -3.57 -26.42 24.38
N ILE A 805 -3.35 -25.10 24.45
CA ILE A 805 -2.10 -24.47 23.96
C ILE A 805 -0.86 -25.17 24.55
N GLU A 806 -0.86 -25.45 25.87
CA GLU A 806 0.26 -26.11 26.55
C GLU A 806 0.51 -27.55 26.06
N SER A 807 -0.53 -28.24 25.59
CA SER A 807 -0.39 -29.60 25.04
C SER A 807 0.13 -29.63 23.60
N ILE A 808 0.10 -28.49 22.88
CA ILE A 808 0.44 -28.38 21.46
C ILE A 808 1.85 -27.80 21.27
N LEU A 809 2.23 -26.80 22.06
CA LEU A 809 3.54 -26.14 21.94
C LEU A 809 4.73 -27.12 21.91
N PRO A 810 4.80 -28.19 22.74
CA PRO A 810 5.90 -29.15 22.70
C PRO A 810 5.97 -29.99 21.41
N LEU A 811 4.88 -30.02 20.62
CA LEU A 811 4.81 -30.79 19.38
C LEU A 811 5.30 -29.99 18.16
N LEU A 812 5.62 -28.69 18.32
CA LEU A 812 6.08 -27.83 17.23
C LEU A 812 7.44 -28.27 16.66
N ASP A 813 8.36 -28.74 17.51
CA ASP A 813 9.70 -29.17 17.08
C ASP A 813 9.67 -30.39 16.13
N GLY A 814 8.58 -31.16 16.14
CA GLY A 814 8.33 -32.30 15.25
C GLY A 814 7.18 -32.08 14.26
N ALA A 815 6.69 -30.85 14.14
CA ALA A 815 5.57 -30.50 13.29
C ALA A 815 5.92 -30.62 11.80
N ASN A 816 4.92 -30.92 10.97
CA ASN A 816 5.03 -31.03 9.53
C ASN A 816 4.34 -29.84 8.83
N PRO A 817 5.09 -28.83 8.37
CA PRO A 817 4.53 -27.65 7.70
C PRO A 817 3.77 -27.96 6.40
N GLU A 818 4.16 -28.99 5.63
CA GLU A 818 3.39 -29.41 4.44
C GLU A 818 1.99 -29.90 4.83
N ARG A 819 1.87 -30.66 5.92
CA ARG A 819 0.56 -31.10 6.45
C ARG A 819 -0.23 -29.92 6.98
N GLY A 820 0.43 -28.93 7.59
CA GLY A 820 -0.17 -27.66 8.00
C GLY A 820 -0.76 -26.88 6.82
N GLN A 821 -0.02 -26.78 5.71
CA GLN A 821 -0.48 -26.17 4.48
C GLN A 821 -1.71 -26.90 3.91
N ASP A 822 -1.67 -28.23 3.85
CA ASP A 822 -2.80 -29.04 3.37
C ASP A 822 -4.05 -28.89 4.26
N LEU A 823 -3.88 -28.81 5.58
CA LEU A 823 -4.97 -28.53 6.54
C LEU A 823 -5.59 -27.14 6.29
N PHE A 824 -4.77 -26.12 6.03
CA PHE A 824 -5.21 -24.75 5.77
C PHE A 824 -6.04 -24.65 4.48
N PHE A 825 -5.57 -25.28 3.41
CA PHE A 825 -6.08 -25.10 2.05
C PHE A 825 -7.15 -26.10 1.64
N SER A 826 -7.20 -27.29 2.25
CA SER A 826 -8.15 -28.34 1.85
C SER A 826 -9.57 -28.09 2.36
N THR A 827 -10.57 -28.28 1.50
CA THR A 827 -12.00 -28.33 1.87
C THR A 827 -12.35 -29.53 2.75
N HIS A 828 -11.46 -30.52 2.82
CA HIS A 828 -11.55 -31.70 3.68
C HIS A 828 -10.59 -31.60 4.89
N GLY A 829 -9.87 -30.49 5.01
CA GLY A 829 -9.04 -30.12 6.16
C GLY A 829 -9.76 -29.10 7.06
N ALA A 830 -9.00 -28.21 7.70
CA ALA A 830 -9.56 -27.10 8.48
C ALA A 830 -10.21 -26.03 7.61
N ASN A 831 -9.89 -25.99 6.29
CA ASN A 831 -10.51 -25.11 5.30
C ASN A 831 -10.40 -23.61 5.66
N CYS A 832 -9.30 -23.22 6.30
CA CYS A 832 -9.01 -21.83 6.68
C CYS A 832 -8.99 -20.90 5.45
N ALA A 833 -8.55 -21.41 4.30
CA ALA A 833 -8.52 -20.69 3.02
C ALA A 833 -9.90 -20.29 2.48
N SER A 834 -11.00 -20.82 3.04
CA SER A 834 -12.36 -20.36 2.71
C SER A 834 -12.63 -18.93 3.17
N CYS A 835 -11.84 -18.43 4.13
CA CYS A 835 -11.94 -17.07 4.64
C CYS A 835 -10.63 -16.28 4.56
N HIS A 836 -9.47 -16.92 4.76
CA HIS A 836 -8.15 -16.28 4.78
C HIS A 836 -7.40 -16.42 3.46
N GLN A 837 -6.55 -15.43 3.17
CA GLN A 837 -5.62 -15.40 2.04
C GLN A 837 -4.17 -15.58 2.52
N VAL A 838 -3.35 -16.27 1.72
CA VAL A 838 -1.89 -16.38 1.87
C VAL A 838 -1.25 -16.32 0.49
N ASN A 839 -0.34 -15.38 0.26
CA ASN A 839 0.37 -15.13 -1.00
C ASN A 839 -0.58 -15.07 -2.20
N GLY A 840 -1.70 -14.35 -2.05
CA GLY A 840 -2.72 -14.24 -3.09
C GLY A 840 -3.66 -15.45 -3.21
N ARG A 841 -3.45 -16.52 -2.44
CA ARG A 841 -4.22 -17.79 -2.49
C ARG A 841 -5.19 -17.92 -1.33
N GLY A 842 -6.44 -18.28 -1.61
CA GLY A 842 -7.55 -18.29 -0.64
C GLY A 842 -8.52 -17.15 -0.87
N ASN A 843 -9.43 -16.90 0.07
CA ASN A 843 -10.38 -15.79 -0.01
C ASN A 843 -9.93 -14.61 0.84
N ASN A 844 -10.31 -13.39 0.46
CA ASN A 844 -10.02 -12.19 1.23
C ASN A 844 -11.26 -11.78 2.07
N HIS A 845 -11.78 -12.72 2.88
CA HIS A 845 -12.96 -12.51 3.73
C HIS A 845 -12.60 -12.38 5.22
N ALA A 846 -11.32 -12.64 5.54
CA ALA A 846 -10.66 -12.56 6.84
C ALA A 846 -9.23 -12.02 6.62
N PRO A 847 -8.46 -11.67 7.68
CA PRO A 847 -7.13 -11.09 7.53
C PRO A 847 -6.20 -11.90 6.61
N ASP A 848 -5.42 -11.21 5.79
CA ASP A 848 -4.33 -11.81 5.04
C ASP A 848 -3.25 -12.31 6.01
N LEU A 849 -2.85 -13.57 5.81
CA LEU A 849 -1.90 -14.30 6.65
C LEU A 849 -0.54 -14.51 5.96
N SER A 850 -0.28 -13.87 4.80
CA SER A 850 0.93 -14.02 4.00
C SER A 850 2.25 -13.77 4.76
N ASP A 851 2.21 -12.89 5.76
CA ASP A 851 3.35 -12.50 6.58
C ASP A 851 3.09 -12.72 8.09
N ILE A 852 2.10 -13.55 8.44
CA ILE A 852 1.63 -13.70 9.82
C ILE A 852 2.72 -14.20 10.77
N GLY A 853 3.65 -15.03 10.31
CA GLY A 853 4.80 -15.51 11.07
C GLY A 853 5.72 -14.39 11.56
N SER A 854 5.79 -13.25 10.86
CA SER A 854 6.55 -12.07 11.31
C SER A 854 5.79 -11.16 12.25
N ARG A 855 4.47 -11.34 12.40
CA ARG A 855 3.60 -10.50 13.23
C ARG A 855 3.09 -11.23 14.48
N ALA A 856 3.11 -12.57 14.49
CA ALA A 856 2.55 -13.40 15.54
C ALA A 856 3.41 -14.64 15.81
N GLY A 857 3.73 -14.89 17.08
CA GLY A 857 4.37 -16.14 17.51
C GLY A 857 3.38 -17.29 17.70
N ALA A 858 3.91 -18.51 17.87
CA ALA A 858 3.14 -19.76 17.97
C ALA A 858 1.94 -19.70 18.93
N ARG A 859 2.15 -19.13 20.12
CA ARG A 859 1.10 -19.04 21.16
C ARG A 859 -0.09 -18.19 20.71
N LEU A 860 0.18 -17.05 20.08
CA LEU A 860 -0.86 -16.13 19.60
C LEU A 860 -1.66 -16.75 18.44
N LEU A 861 -0.99 -17.50 17.56
CA LEU A 861 -1.64 -18.25 16.49
C LEU A 861 -2.57 -19.36 17.05
N LEU A 862 -2.09 -20.15 18.01
CA LEU A 862 -2.88 -21.19 18.67
C LEU A 862 -4.08 -20.61 19.42
N GLU A 863 -3.90 -19.48 20.11
CA GLU A 863 -4.99 -18.79 20.79
C GLU A 863 -6.05 -18.30 19.80
N SER A 864 -5.63 -17.73 18.67
CA SER A 864 -6.54 -17.27 17.61
C SER A 864 -7.33 -18.43 16.97
N ILE A 865 -6.72 -19.61 16.84
CA ILE A 865 -7.36 -20.81 16.27
C ILE A 865 -8.33 -21.48 17.25
N LEU A 866 -7.92 -21.63 18.52
CA LEU A 866 -8.70 -22.34 19.53
C LEU A 866 -9.78 -21.45 20.15
N ASN A 867 -9.49 -20.16 20.32
CA ASN A 867 -10.33 -19.17 20.99
C ASN A 867 -10.49 -17.90 20.12
N PRO A 868 -11.12 -17.99 18.93
CA PRO A 868 -11.20 -16.86 17.98
C PRO A 868 -11.93 -15.62 18.52
N ASN A 869 -12.69 -15.74 19.62
CA ASN A 869 -13.37 -14.63 20.27
C ASN A 869 -12.47 -13.84 21.25
N ALA A 870 -11.28 -14.34 21.59
CA ALA A 870 -10.38 -13.69 22.55
C ALA A 870 -9.78 -12.37 22.01
N SER A 871 -9.53 -12.31 20.69
CA SER A 871 -9.05 -11.12 20.00
C SER A 871 -9.65 -11.09 18.59
N ILE A 872 -10.43 -10.05 18.30
CA ILE A 872 -11.07 -9.85 16.99
C ILE A 872 -10.31 -8.75 16.27
N VAL A 873 -9.71 -9.08 15.12
CA VAL A 873 -9.05 -8.10 14.26
C VAL A 873 -10.09 -7.11 13.73
N GLU A 874 -9.72 -5.84 13.74
CA GLU A 874 -10.55 -4.75 13.26
C GLU A 874 -11.12 -5.00 11.86
N GLY A 875 -12.43 -4.75 11.70
CA GLY A 875 -13.17 -5.00 10.45
C GLY A 875 -13.71 -6.43 10.29
N PHE A 876 -13.37 -7.39 11.17
CA PHE A 876 -13.74 -8.81 11.03
C PHE A 876 -14.70 -9.34 12.11
N ALA A 877 -15.32 -8.45 12.90
CA ALA A 877 -16.42 -8.84 13.80
C ALA A 877 -17.62 -9.35 12.99
N ALA A 878 -18.31 -10.39 13.51
CA ALA A 878 -19.52 -10.89 12.87
C ALA A 878 -20.64 -9.84 12.95
N GLN A 879 -21.42 -9.71 11.88
CA GLN A 879 -22.53 -8.78 11.77
C GLN A 879 -23.83 -9.53 11.53
N LEU A 880 -24.89 -9.16 12.24
CA LEU A 880 -26.25 -9.65 12.07
C LEU A 880 -27.06 -8.62 11.26
N ILE A 881 -27.69 -9.05 10.17
CA ILE A 881 -28.62 -8.24 9.38
C ILE A 881 -29.99 -8.89 9.44
N SER A 882 -31.00 -8.12 9.82
CA SER A 882 -32.40 -8.52 9.72
C SER A 882 -33.08 -7.72 8.61
N THR A 883 -33.87 -8.38 7.76
CA THR A 883 -34.60 -7.72 6.67
C THR A 883 -36.07 -7.50 7.02
N HIS A 884 -36.71 -6.53 6.35
CA HIS A 884 -38.16 -6.32 6.45
C HIS A 884 -38.97 -7.54 5.96
N GLY A 885 -38.36 -8.42 5.15
CA GLY A 885 -38.92 -9.70 4.73
C GLY A 885 -38.82 -10.84 5.74
N GLY A 886 -38.19 -10.62 6.91
CA GLY A 886 -38.02 -11.62 7.97
C GLY A 886 -36.81 -12.54 7.81
N GLU A 887 -35.89 -12.23 6.90
CA GLU A 887 -34.65 -12.99 6.72
C GLU A 887 -33.55 -12.45 7.64
N SER A 888 -32.65 -13.35 8.09
CA SER A 888 -31.50 -12.98 8.91
C SER A 888 -30.19 -13.49 8.30
N TYR A 889 -29.18 -12.63 8.24
CA TYR A 889 -27.84 -12.94 7.73
C TYR A 889 -26.79 -12.68 8.79
N THR A 890 -25.89 -13.63 9.05
CA THR A 890 -24.79 -13.49 10.02
C THR A 890 -23.44 -13.75 9.34
N GLY A 891 -22.50 -12.81 9.45
CA GLY A 891 -21.20 -12.91 8.79
C GLY A 891 -20.38 -11.61 8.77
N VAL A 892 -19.21 -11.62 8.13
CA VAL A 892 -18.35 -10.43 7.95
C VAL A 892 -18.88 -9.60 6.80
N VAL A 893 -18.74 -8.29 6.89
CA VAL A 893 -19.20 -7.41 5.82
C VAL A 893 -18.06 -7.20 4.86
N LEU A 894 -18.25 -7.68 3.65
CA LEU A 894 -17.30 -7.44 2.57
C LEU A 894 -17.57 -6.07 1.94
N GLU A 895 -18.85 -5.80 1.64
CA GLU A 895 -19.28 -4.71 0.76
C GLU A 895 -20.54 -4.01 1.23
N GLN A 896 -20.68 -2.75 0.84
CA GLN A 896 -21.87 -1.92 0.94
C GLN A 896 -21.58 -0.67 0.13
N THR A 897 -22.66 -0.01 -0.19
CA THR A 897 -22.65 1.20 -0.98
C THR A 897 -23.81 2.05 -0.48
N GLY A 898 -24.06 3.18 -1.12
CA GLY A 898 -25.32 3.89 -0.94
C GLY A 898 -26.58 3.07 -1.30
N ARG A 899 -26.46 1.90 -1.96
CA ARG A 899 -27.62 1.08 -2.40
C ARG A 899 -27.78 -0.28 -1.74
N TYR A 900 -26.70 -0.95 -1.33
CA TYR A 900 -26.78 -2.36 -0.89
C TYR A 900 -25.67 -2.70 0.10
N ILE A 901 -25.76 -3.87 0.76
CA ILE A 901 -24.76 -4.52 1.63
C ILE A 901 -24.49 -5.94 1.15
N THR A 902 -23.22 -6.35 1.10
CA THR A 902 -22.80 -7.74 0.89
C THR A 902 -22.12 -8.29 2.14
N ILE A 903 -22.62 -9.43 2.60
CA ILE A 903 -22.13 -10.14 3.78
C ILE A 903 -21.52 -11.49 3.38
N ALA A 904 -20.31 -11.79 3.87
CA ALA A 904 -19.67 -13.10 3.82
C ALA A 904 -20.05 -13.92 5.05
N MET A 905 -20.78 -15.01 4.81
CA MET A 905 -21.21 -15.95 5.83
C MET A 905 -20.22 -17.12 5.95
N LEU A 906 -20.43 -17.96 6.97
CA LEU A 906 -19.64 -19.18 7.21
C LEU A 906 -19.50 -20.04 5.93
N GLY A 907 -18.29 -20.54 5.68
CA GLY A 907 -17.98 -21.35 4.49
C GLY A 907 -17.71 -20.55 3.21
N GLY A 908 -17.60 -19.22 3.29
CA GLY A 908 -17.21 -18.36 2.17
C GLY A 908 -18.35 -17.92 1.24
N LYS A 909 -19.61 -18.14 1.63
CA LYS A 909 -20.78 -17.73 0.84
C LYS A 909 -21.08 -16.25 1.03
N THR A 910 -21.35 -15.52 -0.05
CA THR A 910 -21.74 -14.11 0.00
C THR A 910 -23.23 -13.90 -0.29
N SER A 911 -23.85 -12.91 0.37
CA SER A 911 -25.23 -12.47 0.10
C SER A 911 -25.29 -10.96 -0.02
N ARG A 912 -25.96 -10.46 -1.06
CA ARG A 912 -26.17 -9.02 -1.31
C ARG A 912 -27.61 -8.61 -1.00
N ILE A 913 -27.78 -7.58 -0.18
CA ILE A 913 -29.02 -7.14 0.44
C ILE A 913 -29.22 -5.66 0.13
N GLU A 914 -30.37 -5.26 -0.40
CA GLU A 914 -30.65 -3.84 -0.65
C GLU A 914 -30.82 -3.06 0.67
N ARG A 915 -30.27 -1.86 0.77
CA ARG A 915 -30.37 -1.06 2.01
C ARG A 915 -31.82 -0.72 2.38
N SER A 916 -32.67 -0.54 1.38
CA SER A 916 -34.11 -0.32 1.54
C SER A 916 -34.85 -1.52 2.17
N ASN A 917 -34.27 -2.72 2.14
CA ASN A 917 -34.86 -3.93 2.70
C ASN A 917 -34.31 -4.28 4.09
N ILE A 918 -33.39 -3.48 4.65
CA ILE A 918 -32.76 -3.77 5.94
C ILE A 918 -33.56 -3.13 7.06
N LEU A 919 -34.02 -3.98 7.98
CA LEU A 919 -34.72 -3.57 9.20
C LEU A 919 -33.72 -3.17 10.29
N SER A 920 -32.68 -3.98 10.51
CA SER A 920 -31.64 -3.70 11.50
C SER A 920 -30.30 -4.32 11.09
N GLN A 921 -29.22 -3.72 11.62
CA GLN A 921 -27.86 -4.20 11.49
C GLN A 921 -27.16 -4.07 12.84
N GLU A 922 -26.58 -5.16 13.32
CA GLU A 922 -25.95 -5.24 14.63
C GLU A 922 -24.57 -5.90 14.52
N SER A 923 -23.57 -5.36 15.21
CA SER A 923 -22.29 -6.03 15.40
C SER A 923 -22.38 -7.02 16.55
N LEU A 924 -21.99 -8.28 16.34
CA LEU A 924 -22.00 -9.30 17.37
C LEU A 924 -20.65 -9.35 18.10
N PRO A 925 -20.61 -9.67 19.41
CA PRO A 925 -19.36 -9.77 20.19
C PRO A 925 -18.61 -11.10 19.94
N ILE A 926 -18.77 -11.68 18.75
CA ILE A 926 -18.15 -12.95 18.36
C ILE A 926 -17.42 -12.77 17.03
N SER A 927 -16.33 -13.51 16.88
CA SER A 927 -15.60 -13.62 15.63
C SER A 927 -16.45 -14.34 14.59
N ALA A 928 -16.28 -13.96 13.32
CA ALA A 928 -16.82 -14.73 12.21
C ALA A 928 -16.02 -16.02 11.96
N MET A 929 -14.83 -16.15 12.55
CA MET A 929 -14.07 -17.40 12.54
C MET A 929 -14.80 -18.44 13.40
N PRO A 930 -15.12 -19.64 12.87
CA PRO A 930 -15.86 -20.65 13.61
C PRO A 930 -15.10 -21.11 14.86
N PRO A 931 -15.78 -21.29 16.01
CA PRO A 931 -15.18 -22.03 17.12
C PRO A 931 -15.10 -23.53 16.78
N GLY A 932 -14.29 -24.28 17.53
CA GLY A 932 -14.31 -25.75 17.50
C GLY A 932 -13.24 -26.43 16.64
N PHE A 933 -12.24 -25.68 16.13
CA PHE A 933 -11.08 -26.28 15.45
C PHE A 933 -10.33 -27.31 16.31
N GLY A 934 -10.30 -27.11 17.64
CA GLY A 934 -9.74 -28.07 18.60
C GLY A 934 -10.55 -29.37 18.77
N ALA A 935 -11.76 -29.46 18.22
CA ALA A 935 -12.57 -30.69 18.24
C ALA A 935 -12.46 -31.50 16.93
N ILE A 936 -12.06 -30.86 15.83
CA ILE A 936 -11.95 -31.50 14.50
C ILE A 936 -10.51 -31.85 14.09
N MET A 937 -9.51 -31.20 14.72
CA MET A 937 -8.08 -31.50 14.54
C MET A 937 -7.50 -32.06 15.84
N ASN A 938 -6.60 -33.05 15.74
CA ASN A 938 -5.82 -33.47 16.91
C ASN A 938 -4.67 -32.50 17.22
N ARG A 939 -4.00 -32.70 18.37
CA ARG A 939 -2.91 -31.83 18.83
C ARG A 939 -1.76 -31.71 17.82
N GLN A 940 -1.40 -32.79 17.14
CA GLN A 940 -0.32 -32.76 16.16
C GLN A 940 -0.72 -31.91 14.93
N GLN A 941 -1.96 -32.03 14.46
CA GLN A 941 -2.47 -31.24 13.34
C GLN A 941 -2.51 -29.74 13.62
N LEU A 942 -2.83 -29.37 14.86
CA LEU A 942 -2.76 -27.98 15.31
C LEU A 942 -1.31 -27.47 15.36
N ALA A 943 -0.35 -28.30 15.78
CA ALA A 943 1.07 -27.97 15.72
C ALA A 943 1.56 -27.82 14.28
N ASP A 944 1.16 -28.70 13.36
CA ASP A 944 1.51 -28.64 11.94
C ASP A 944 1.00 -27.37 11.26
N LEU A 945 -0.28 -27.03 11.49
CA LEU A 945 -0.89 -25.80 10.99
C LEU A 945 -0.17 -24.56 11.54
N THR A 946 0.14 -24.56 12.83
CA THR A 946 0.84 -23.45 13.48
C THR A 946 2.26 -23.30 12.96
N ALA A 947 3.01 -24.39 12.81
CA ALA A 947 4.36 -24.39 12.26
C ALA A 947 4.40 -23.88 10.82
N TRP A 948 3.41 -24.24 10.01
CA TRP A 948 3.28 -23.68 8.67
C TRP A 948 3.00 -22.17 8.68
N LEU A 949 2.06 -21.71 9.49
CA LEU A 949 1.74 -20.27 9.62
C LEU A 949 2.93 -19.45 10.15
N MET A 950 3.74 -20.02 11.04
CA MET A 950 4.97 -19.39 11.51
C MET A 950 6.02 -19.23 10.42
N ASN A 951 6.04 -20.11 9.41
CA ASN A 951 6.94 -20.00 8.26
C ASN A 951 6.46 -18.97 7.22
N LEU A 952 5.28 -18.37 7.40
CA LEU A 952 4.77 -17.28 6.58
C LEU A 952 5.33 -15.95 7.11
N GLU A 953 6.63 -15.76 7.00
CA GLU A 953 7.29 -14.54 7.45
C GLU A 953 7.26 -13.46 6.36
N LYS A 954 7.13 -12.20 6.77
CA LYS A 954 7.55 -11.04 5.96
C LYS A 954 8.96 -11.35 5.50
N PRO A 955 9.24 -11.38 4.19
CA PRO A 955 10.58 -11.71 3.72
C PRO A 955 11.56 -10.82 4.48
N GLU A 956 12.48 -11.44 5.22
CA GLU A 956 13.47 -10.71 5.99
C GLU A 956 14.07 -9.65 5.06
N ARG A 957 14.21 -8.43 5.58
CA ARG A 957 14.98 -7.38 4.91
C ARG A 957 16.39 -7.93 4.77
N ILE A 958 16.69 -8.57 3.64
CA ILE A 958 18.05 -8.79 3.18
C ILE A 958 18.56 -7.39 2.87
N THR A 959 19.20 -6.79 3.88
CA THR A 959 19.88 -5.52 3.80
C THR A 959 21.12 -5.68 2.95
N ASN A 960 20.94 -5.71 1.64
CA ASN A 960 21.89 -5.11 0.72
C ASN A 960 21.09 -4.07 -0.07
N LYS A 961 21.25 -2.79 0.30
CA LYS A 961 20.65 -1.61 -0.36
C LYS A 961 20.93 -1.56 -1.88
N GLU A 962 21.77 -2.44 -2.42
CA GLU A 962 22.26 -2.40 -3.79
C GLU A 962 21.58 -3.40 -4.77
N ASP A 963 20.63 -4.25 -4.36
CA ASP A 963 20.00 -5.24 -5.28
C ASP A 963 18.55 -4.89 -5.68
N LYS A 964 18.19 -3.59 -5.80
CA LYS A 964 16.84 -3.17 -6.24
C LYS A 964 16.75 -2.93 -7.73
N PHE A 965 15.67 -3.37 -8.38
CA PHE A 965 15.42 -2.99 -9.77
C PHE A 965 15.03 -1.52 -9.89
N ILE A 966 15.55 -0.84 -10.92
CA ILE A 966 15.24 0.56 -11.24
C ILE A 966 15.13 0.69 -12.75
N PHE A 967 14.00 1.24 -13.22
CA PHE A 967 13.84 1.67 -14.61
C PHE A 967 14.23 3.13 -14.81
N ARG A 968 14.94 3.43 -15.91
CA ARG A 968 15.22 4.80 -16.36
C ARG A 968 14.92 4.90 -17.85
N GLU A 969 13.99 5.77 -18.23
CA GLU A 969 13.65 6.00 -19.63
C GLU A 969 14.47 7.16 -20.18
N ASP A 970 15.07 6.97 -21.35
CA ASP A 970 15.85 7.97 -22.10
C ASP A 970 15.46 7.91 -23.58
N GLY A 971 14.52 8.76 -23.98
CA GLY A 971 13.98 8.82 -25.34
C GLY A 971 13.43 7.47 -25.82
N ASN A 972 14.11 6.84 -26.78
CA ASN A 972 13.70 5.56 -27.37
C ASN A 972 14.28 4.34 -26.63
N ARG A 973 14.73 4.50 -25.38
CA ARG A 973 15.39 3.47 -24.58
C ARG A 973 14.82 3.42 -23.17
N LEU A 974 14.66 2.20 -22.66
CA LEU A 974 14.31 1.94 -21.27
C LEU A 974 15.44 1.12 -20.63
N HIS A 975 16.19 1.76 -19.73
CA HIS A 975 17.30 1.14 -19.01
C HIS A 975 16.78 0.43 -17.76
N LEU A 976 17.17 -0.84 -17.59
CA LEU A 976 16.91 -1.63 -16.39
C LEU A 976 18.21 -1.72 -15.59
N HIS A 977 18.18 -1.27 -14.35
CA HIS A 977 19.28 -1.37 -13.39
C HIS A 977 18.90 -2.31 -12.24
N LEU A 978 19.90 -2.99 -11.67
CA LEU A 978 19.84 -3.65 -10.38
C LEU A 978 20.90 -2.96 -9.51
N GLY A 979 20.44 -2.08 -8.61
CA GLY A 979 21.28 -1.10 -7.92
C GLY A 979 22.10 -0.23 -8.87
N LYS A 980 23.42 -0.33 -8.77
CA LYS A 980 24.37 0.41 -9.62
C LYS A 980 24.63 -0.27 -10.95
N THR A 981 24.36 -1.57 -11.06
CA THR A 981 24.63 -2.34 -12.27
C THR A 981 23.50 -2.14 -13.28
N GLN A 982 23.81 -1.66 -14.48
CA GLN A 982 22.85 -1.65 -15.57
C GLN A 982 22.71 -3.07 -16.12
N ILE A 983 21.57 -3.69 -15.88
CA ILE A 983 21.29 -5.08 -16.29
C ILE A 983 21.01 -5.15 -17.78
N ALA A 984 20.18 -4.27 -18.33
CA ALA A 984 19.81 -4.32 -19.75
C ALA A 984 19.30 -2.97 -20.24
N THR A 985 19.11 -2.85 -21.55
CA THR A 985 18.35 -1.75 -22.15
C THR A 985 17.31 -2.32 -23.12
N TYR A 986 16.04 -1.98 -22.91
CA TYR A 986 14.95 -2.29 -23.82
C TYR A 986 14.80 -1.17 -24.86
N LEU A 987 14.72 -1.53 -26.15
CA LEU A 987 14.65 -0.56 -27.25
C LEU A 987 13.20 -0.28 -27.68
N LEU A 988 12.69 0.90 -27.30
CA LEU A 988 11.41 1.45 -27.78
C LEU A 988 11.52 1.97 -29.22
N GLY A 989 12.72 2.29 -29.69
CA GLY A 989 13.00 2.70 -31.08
C GLY A 989 14.50 2.72 -31.41
N HIS A 990 14.85 2.52 -32.67
CA HIS A 990 16.22 2.65 -33.17
C HIS A 990 16.20 2.99 -34.67
N GLU A 991 17.19 3.75 -35.15
CA GLU A 991 17.25 4.19 -36.55
C GLU A 991 17.42 3.01 -37.53
N GLN A 992 18.32 2.08 -37.20
CA GLN A 992 18.65 0.93 -38.06
C GLN A 992 18.08 -0.43 -37.61
N LEU A 993 17.71 -0.58 -36.33
CA LEU A 993 17.14 -1.84 -35.81
C LEU A 993 15.62 -1.66 -35.80
N THR A 994 14.94 -2.28 -36.76
CA THR A 994 13.51 -2.09 -37.00
C THR A 994 12.62 -2.94 -36.09
N ARG A 995 13.16 -3.49 -34.99
CA ARG A 995 12.43 -4.35 -34.04
C ARG A 995 12.79 -4.10 -32.58
N ARG A 996 11.96 -4.62 -31.68
CA ARG A 996 12.15 -4.55 -30.22
C ARG A 996 13.15 -5.60 -29.75
N ALA A 997 14.00 -5.23 -28.79
CA ALA A 997 14.98 -6.14 -28.19
C ALA A 997 15.46 -5.62 -26.83
N PHE A 998 15.89 -6.54 -25.97
CA PHE A 998 16.81 -6.23 -24.88
C PHE A 998 18.24 -6.34 -25.39
N ILE A 999 19.02 -5.28 -25.17
CA ILE A 999 20.41 -5.19 -25.56
C ILE A 999 21.31 -5.13 -24.33
N ASN A 1000 22.56 -5.57 -24.50
CA ASN A 1000 23.62 -5.49 -23.48
C ASN A 1000 23.22 -6.10 -22.12
N MET A 1001 22.58 -7.28 -22.12
CA MET A 1001 22.16 -7.94 -20.88
C MET A 1001 23.35 -8.41 -20.04
N ARG A 1002 23.27 -8.22 -18.71
CA ARG A 1002 24.31 -8.55 -17.73
C ARG A 1002 23.75 -9.34 -16.54
N THR A 1003 24.64 -10.07 -15.86
CA THR A 1003 24.36 -10.69 -14.56
C THR A 1003 24.27 -9.63 -13.45
N PRO A 1004 23.78 -9.97 -12.24
CA PRO A 1004 23.81 -9.07 -11.09
C PRO A 1004 25.20 -8.48 -10.80
N SER A 1005 26.26 -9.30 -10.85
CA SER A 1005 27.63 -8.81 -10.66
C SER A 1005 28.21 -8.06 -11.87
N GLY A 1006 27.45 -7.91 -12.96
CA GLY A 1006 27.81 -7.10 -14.12
C GLY A 1006 28.53 -7.84 -15.26
N ILE A 1007 28.59 -9.17 -15.23
CA ILE A 1007 29.17 -9.98 -16.33
C ILE A 1007 28.29 -9.81 -17.57
N GLN A 1008 28.89 -9.46 -18.71
CA GLN A 1008 28.18 -9.29 -19.98
C GLN A 1008 27.74 -10.64 -20.55
N VAL A 1009 26.42 -10.88 -20.63
CA VAL A 1009 25.87 -12.19 -21.02
C VAL A 1009 25.42 -12.23 -22.48
N THR A 1010 24.70 -11.22 -22.96
CA THR A 1010 24.41 -11.11 -24.40
C THR A 1010 25.55 -10.38 -25.12
N ARG A 1011 25.66 -10.58 -26.44
CA ARG A 1011 26.58 -9.82 -27.29
C ARG A 1011 26.37 -8.31 -27.12
N ASN A 1012 27.45 -7.54 -27.20
CA ASN A 1012 27.37 -6.08 -27.16
C ASN A 1012 26.59 -5.54 -28.36
N PHE A 1013 25.84 -4.47 -28.11
CA PHE A 1013 25.14 -3.69 -29.11
C PHE A 1013 25.48 -2.21 -28.92
N PRO A 1014 26.16 -1.56 -29.90
CA PRO A 1014 26.64 -2.14 -31.15
C PRO A 1014 27.76 -3.18 -30.95
N ALA A 1015 27.92 -4.11 -31.90
CA ALA A 1015 28.94 -5.15 -31.85
C ALA A 1015 30.36 -4.55 -31.98
N ARG A 1016 31.28 -4.94 -31.09
CA ARG A 1016 32.69 -4.53 -31.09
C ARG A 1016 33.52 -5.32 -32.10
N ARG A 1017 34.53 -4.69 -32.70
CA ARG A 1017 35.51 -5.37 -33.57
C ARG A 1017 36.79 -5.68 -32.79
N PRO A 1018 37.45 -6.84 -33.03
CA PRO A 1018 37.00 -7.96 -33.84
C PRO A 1018 36.03 -8.91 -33.09
N ASP A 1019 35.96 -8.80 -31.77
CA ASP A 1019 35.48 -9.86 -30.88
C ASP A 1019 33.99 -10.23 -31.06
N ASP A 1020 33.12 -9.26 -31.36
CA ASP A 1020 31.68 -9.48 -31.48
C ASP A 1020 31.22 -9.72 -32.93
N LEU A 1021 32.15 -9.67 -33.90
CA LEU A 1021 31.89 -10.02 -35.29
C LEU A 1021 32.07 -11.52 -35.52
N ASP A 1022 31.28 -12.07 -36.44
CA ASP A 1022 31.37 -13.48 -36.81
C ASP A 1022 32.54 -13.69 -37.78
N PRO A 1023 33.59 -14.43 -37.41
CA PRO A 1023 34.73 -14.67 -38.30
C PRO A 1023 34.35 -15.52 -39.53
N SER A 1024 33.15 -16.12 -39.56
CA SER A 1024 32.64 -16.94 -40.68
C SER A 1024 31.67 -16.21 -41.61
N SER A 1025 31.42 -14.91 -41.41
CA SER A 1025 30.57 -14.10 -42.29
C SER A 1025 31.26 -13.90 -43.65
N ARG A 1026 30.92 -14.74 -44.63
CA ARG A 1026 31.45 -14.68 -46.01
C ARG A 1026 30.92 -13.49 -46.84
N ASP A 1027 30.02 -12.68 -46.29
CA ASP A 1027 29.33 -11.58 -46.99
C ASP A 1027 29.23 -10.33 -46.10
N ALA A 1028 30.37 -9.84 -45.59
CA ALA A 1028 30.43 -8.65 -44.72
C ALA A 1028 29.88 -7.37 -45.37
N GLU A 1029 29.72 -7.33 -46.70
CA GLU A 1029 29.24 -6.17 -47.46
C GLU A 1029 27.76 -6.21 -47.84
N ARG A 1030 27.06 -7.35 -47.70
CA ARG A 1030 25.70 -7.54 -48.25
C ARG A 1030 24.56 -7.57 -47.23
N ILE A 1031 24.86 -7.83 -45.95
CA ILE A 1031 23.86 -8.03 -44.88
C ILE A 1031 24.34 -7.31 -43.61
N ILE A 1032 23.46 -6.53 -42.96
CA ILE A 1032 23.73 -5.82 -41.68
C ILE A 1032 23.79 -6.76 -40.46
N HIS A 1033 24.50 -7.88 -40.60
CA HIS A 1033 24.62 -8.96 -39.62
C HIS A 1033 25.02 -8.50 -38.19
N PRO A 1034 25.85 -7.46 -38.00
CA PRO A 1034 26.11 -6.91 -36.67
C PRO A 1034 24.87 -6.32 -35.98
N LEU A 1035 23.92 -5.75 -36.74
CA LEU A 1035 22.68 -5.17 -36.23
C LEU A 1035 21.58 -6.22 -36.04
N MET A 1036 21.55 -7.26 -36.88
CA MET A 1036 20.51 -8.29 -36.85
C MET A 1036 20.49 -9.11 -35.55
N HIS A 1037 21.56 -9.24 -34.77
CA HIS A 1037 21.50 -10.01 -33.52
C HIS A 1037 21.72 -9.10 -32.29
N PRO A 1038 20.69 -8.37 -31.84
CA PRO A 1038 20.86 -7.24 -30.91
C PRO A 1038 21.10 -7.64 -29.45
N GLY A 1039 20.79 -8.88 -29.07
CA GLY A 1039 20.87 -9.33 -27.69
C GLY A 1039 19.87 -10.44 -27.44
N LEU A 1040 18.72 -10.11 -26.85
CA LEU A 1040 17.56 -10.99 -26.64
C LEU A 1040 16.31 -10.37 -27.30
N TRP A 1041 15.62 -11.08 -28.19
CA TRP A 1041 14.48 -10.54 -28.95
C TRP A 1041 13.48 -11.62 -29.39
N MET A 1042 12.27 -11.18 -29.75
CA MET A 1042 11.29 -12.03 -30.43
C MET A 1042 11.55 -12.02 -31.94
N SER A 1043 11.81 -13.19 -32.49
CA SER A 1043 12.38 -13.40 -33.81
C SER A 1043 11.38 -14.03 -34.75
N PHE A 1044 11.21 -13.45 -35.94
CA PHE A 1044 10.41 -14.02 -37.01
C PHE A 1044 11.04 -13.66 -38.34
N GLY A 1045 11.31 -14.66 -39.18
CA GLY A 1045 11.88 -14.43 -40.50
C GLY A 1045 10.87 -14.08 -41.58
N TRP A 1046 9.62 -14.50 -41.42
CA TRP A 1046 8.56 -14.19 -42.36
C TRP A 1046 7.21 -14.14 -41.63
N ILE A 1047 6.47 -13.04 -41.78
CA ILE A 1047 5.07 -12.93 -41.35
C ILE A 1047 4.30 -12.31 -42.51
N ASP A 1048 3.37 -13.08 -43.07
CA ASP A 1048 2.42 -12.62 -44.08
C ASP A 1048 3.09 -11.91 -45.28
N GLY A 1049 4.16 -12.50 -45.81
CA GLY A 1049 4.94 -11.95 -46.92
C GLY A 1049 6.12 -11.07 -46.52
N ASN A 1050 6.26 -10.70 -45.24
CA ASN A 1050 7.16 -9.64 -44.79
C ASN A 1050 8.32 -10.19 -43.93
N ASP A 1051 9.55 -9.72 -44.18
CA ASP A 1051 10.78 -10.21 -43.53
C ASP A 1051 11.22 -9.32 -42.35
N PHE A 1052 11.04 -9.83 -41.13
CA PHE A 1052 11.44 -9.16 -39.88
C PHE A 1052 12.79 -9.65 -39.33
N TRP A 1053 13.40 -10.68 -39.94
CA TRP A 1053 14.70 -11.21 -39.53
C TRP A 1053 15.84 -10.38 -40.09
N ARG A 1054 15.78 -10.08 -41.39
CA ARG A 1054 16.76 -9.24 -42.12
C ARG A 1054 16.48 -7.75 -41.97
N LEU A 1055 15.48 -7.39 -41.16
CA LEU A 1055 15.07 -6.02 -40.85
C LEU A 1055 14.46 -5.26 -42.05
N ASN A 1056 13.93 -5.98 -43.04
CA ASN A 1056 13.27 -5.38 -44.21
C ASN A 1056 11.91 -4.78 -43.85
N SER A 1057 11.25 -5.32 -42.82
CA SER A 1057 9.97 -4.83 -42.30
C SER A 1057 10.11 -4.32 -40.87
N LYS A 1058 9.19 -3.44 -40.45
CA LYS A 1058 9.29 -2.70 -39.19
C LYS A 1058 8.27 -3.15 -38.15
N VAL A 1059 8.73 -3.35 -36.93
CA VAL A 1059 7.90 -3.43 -35.72
C VAL A 1059 7.94 -2.06 -35.06
N GLN A 1060 6.79 -1.43 -34.84
CA GLN A 1060 6.66 -0.12 -34.23
C GLN A 1060 6.12 -0.24 -32.80
N PHE A 1061 6.78 0.40 -31.83
CA PHE A 1061 6.23 0.57 -30.50
C PHE A 1061 4.99 1.46 -30.58
N GLU A 1062 3.87 0.99 -30.03
CA GLU A 1062 2.60 1.72 -30.04
C GLU A 1062 2.37 2.44 -28.72
N LYS A 1063 2.41 1.70 -27.60
CA LYS A 1063 2.24 2.26 -26.25
C LYS A 1063 2.65 1.26 -25.17
N TYR A 1064 2.82 1.77 -23.96
CA TYR A 1064 2.74 0.94 -22.77
C TYR A 1064 1.28 0.53 -22.52
N LEU A 1065 1.07 -0.75 -22.22
CA LEU A 1065 -0.16 -1.27 -21.64
C LEU A 1065 -0.12 -1.12 -20.11
N GLU A 1066 1.05 -1.33 -19.53
CA GLU A 1066 1.41 -1.02 -18.15
C GLU A 1066 2.79 -0.35 -18.17
N LYS A 1067 2.90 0.80 -17.49
CA LYS A 1067 4.18 1.53 -17.43
C LYS A 1067 5.21 0.74 -16.59
N PRO A 1068 6.51 0.98 -16.78
CA PRO A 1068 7.54 0.34 -15.97
C PRO A 1068 7.40 0.63 -14.48
N ILE A 1069 7.30 -0.42 -13.68
CA ILE A 1069 7.21 -0.40 -12.22
C ILE A 1069 8.32 -1.25 -11.61
N SER A 1070 8.79 -0.87 -10.43
CA SER A 1070 9.79 -1.63 -9.66
C SER A 1070 9.39 -1.68 -8.19
N SER A 1071 9.46 -2.87 -7.59
CA SER A 1071 9.16 -3.12 -6.20
C SER A 1071 10.25 -4.01 -5.59
N GLY A 1072 11.28 -3.38 -5.02
CA GLY A 1072 12.40 -4.09 -4.41
C GLY A 1072 13.12 -5.01 -5.41
N LEU A 1073 12.98 -6.31 -5.18
CA LEU A 1073 13.59 -7.40 -5.98
C LEU A 1073 12.77 -7.77 -7.22
N GLU A 1074 11.66 -7.10 -7.48
CA GLU A 1074 10.81 -7.34 -8.65
C GLU A 1074 10.64 -6.08 -9.50
N ALA A 1075 10.41 -6.26 -10.80
CA ALA A 1075 10.09 -5.19 -11.72
C ALA A 1075 9.22 -5.69 -12.87
N SER A 1076 8.38 -4.85 -13.46
CA SER A 1076 7.55 -5.26 -14.59
C SER A 1076 7.15 -4.10 -15.49
N PHE A 1077 6.79 -4.40 -16.72
CA PHE A 1077 6.14 -3.48 -17.66
C PHE A 1077 5.45 -4.28 -18.78
N SER A 1078 4.50 -3.65 -19.46
CA SER A 1078 3.78 -4.29 -20.58
C SER A 1078 3.70 -3.34 -21.79
N THR A 1079 3.90 -3.86 -23.01
CA THR A 1079 3.92 -3.08 -24.27
C THR A 1079 2.92 -3.58 -25.29
N ARG A 1080 2.46 -2.69 -26.16
CA ARG A 1080 1.84 -3.02 -27.44
C ARG A 1080 2.77 -2.61 -28.57
N ASP A 1081 3.04 -3.55 -29.47
CA ASP A 1081 3.87 -3.39 -30.65
C ASP A 1081 3.08 -3.73 -31.93
N ARG A 1082 3.41 -3.06 -33.02
CA ARG A 1082 2.72 -3.17 -34.31
C ARG A 1082 3.66 -3.62 -35.40
N TYR A 1083 3.39 -4.78 -36.00
CA TYR A 1083 4.12 -5.30 -37.15
C TYR A 1083 3.56 -4.67 -38.42
N LEU A 1084 4.42 -3.98 -39.17
CA LEU A 1084 4.06 -3.32 -40.42
C LEU A 1084 4.59 -4.11 -41.62
N ASN A 1085 3.92 -3.99 -42.77
CA ASN A 1085 4.44 -4.48 -44.04
C ASN A 1085 5.75 -3.77 -44.44
N GLN A 1086 6.40 -4.25 -45.49
CA GLN A 1086 7.67 -3.70 -45.99
C GLN A 1086 7.56 -2.23 -46.40
N GLU A 1087 6.41 -1.77 -46.89
CA GLU A 1087 6.15 -0.36 -47.21
C GLU A 1087 5.87 0.51 -45.97
N GLY A 1088 5.63 -0.10 -44.80
CA GLY A 1088 5.32 0.60 -43.56
C GLY A 1088 3.90 1.20 -43.49
N THR A 1089 3.02 0.83 -44.42
CA THR A 1089 1.68 1.42 -44.60
C THR A 1089 0.56 0.58 -43.99
N GLU A 1090 0.73 -0.74 -43.90
CA GLU A 1090 -0.30 -1.67 -43.46
C GLU A 1090 0.12 -2.45 -42.21
N THR A 1091 -0.83 -2.67 -41.32
CA THR A 1091 -0.62 -3.53 -40.14
C THR A 1091 -0.77 -4.99 -40.50
N VAL A 1092 0.30 -5.76 -40.31
CA VAL A 1092 0.32 -7.22 -40.44
C VAL A 1092 -0.31 -7.86 -39.20
N CYS A 1093 0.17 -7.52 -38.01
CA CYS A 1093 -0.41 -7.93 -36.73
C CYS A 1093 0.00 -6.99 -35.59
N LEU A 1094 -0.67 -7.12 -34.45
CA LEU A 1094 -0.31 -6.52 -33.17
C LEU A 1094 0.30 -7.57 -32.26
N GLN A 1095 1.18 -7.13 -31.37
CA GLN A 1095 1.80 -7.92 -30.31
C GLN A 1095 1.60 -7.20 -28.97
N ASP A 1096 0.84 -7.81 -28.06
CA ASP A 1096 0.76 -7.38 -26.66
C ASP A 1096 1.72 -8.22 -25.83
N THR A 1097 2.61 -7.58 -25.06
CA THR A 1097 3.68 -8.26 -24.32
C THR A 1097 3.72 -7.83 -22.87
N SER A 1098 3.88 -8.78 -21.95
CA SER A 1098 4.19 -8.54 -20.54
C SER A 1098 5.59 -9.03 -20.20
N TYR A 1099 6.34 -8.21 -19.47
CA TYR A 1099 7.68 -8.50 -18.95
C TYR A 1099 7.65 -8.41 -17.43
N ARG A 1100 8.09 -9.47 -16.74
CA ARG A 1100 8.25 -9.48 -15.27
C ARG A 1100 9.64 -9.96 -14.91
N PHE A 1101 10.33 -9.21 -14.07
CA PHE A 1101 11.68 -9.47 -13.59
C PHE A 1101 11.63 -9.78 -12.10
N ARG A 1102 12.42 -10.76 -11.68
CA ARG A 1102 12.60 -11.11 -10.26
C ARG A 1102 14.06 -11.43 -10.00
N ARG A 1103 14.63 -10.89 -8.92
CA ARG A 1103 15.94 -11.29 -8.41
C ARG A 1103 15.76 -12.65 -7.74
N ILE A 1104 16.41 -13.68 -8.28
CA ILE A 1104 16.42 -15.03 -7.73
C ILE A 1104 17.84 -15.39 -7.28
N PRO A 1105 18.07 -16.35 -6.36
CA PRO A 1105 19.43 -16.68 -5.90
C PRO A 1105 20.43 -16.92 -7.04
N ALA A 1106 20.01 -17.65 -8.07
CA ALA A 1106 20.81 -17.97 -9.25
C ALA A 1106 21.09 -16.78 -10.20
N GLY A 1107 20.44 -15.63 -10.02
CA GLY A 1107 20.61 -14.46 -10.89
C GLY A 1107 19.33 -13.63 -11.06
N ILE A 1108 18.90 -13.43 -12.31
CA ILE A 1108 17.70 -12.67 -12.66
C ILE A 1108 16.78 -13.54 -13.48
N GLU A 1109 15.54 -13.68 -13.01
CA GLU A 1109 14.45 -14.29 -13.76
C GLU A 1109 13.70 -13.22 -14.55
N LEU A 1110 13.41 -13.50 -15.83
CA LEU A 1110 12.56 -12.72 -16.71
C LEU A 1110 11.44 -13.63 -17.26
N ILE A 1111 10.19 -13.32 -16.91
CA ILE A 1111 9.00 -13.92 -17.52
C ILE A 1111 8.57 -13.03 -18.68
N TRP A 1112 8.49 -13.62 -19.88
CA TRP A 1112 8.14 -12.93 -21.13
C TRP A 1112 6.92 -13.60 -21.77
N GLU A 1113 5.79 -12.91 -21.79
CA GLU A 1113 4.53 -13.39 -22.37
C GLU A 1113 4.10 -12.48 -23.52
N ALA A 1114 4.01 -13.00 -24.75
CA ALA A 1114 3.66 -12.25 -25.96
C ALA A 1114 2.41 -12.85 -26.64
N THR A 1115 1.47 -11.98 -27.02
CA THR A 1115 0.23 -12.35 -27.70
C THR A 1115 0.12 -11.64 -29.04
N PHE A 1116 0.10 -12.40 -30.13
CA PHE A 1116 -0.01 -11.92 -31.50
C PHE A 1116 -1.44 -12.03 -32.04
N TYR A 1117 -1.93 -10.99 -32.71
CA TYR A 1117 -3.29 -10.99 -33.26
C TYR A 1117 -3.52 -9.94 -34.35
N ASN A 1118 -4.58 -10.15 -35.13
CA ASN A 1118 -5.13 -9.16 -36.05
C ASN A 1118 -6.65 -9.28 -36.05
N ASP A 1119 -7.36 -8.20 -35.72
CA ASP A 1119 -8.82 -8.19 -35.59
C ASP A 1119 -9.54 -7.97 -36.92
N ASN A 1120 -8.82 -7.64 -37.98
CA ASN A 1120 -9.40 -7.26 -39.28
C ASN A 1120 -9.26 -8.35 -40.34
N ARG A 1121 -8.19 -9.16 -40.29
CA ARG A 1121 -7.91 -10.22 -41.27
C ARG A 1121 -7.11 -11.37 -40.67
N ASP A 1122 -7.10 -12.48 -41.40
CA ASP A 1122 -6.16 -13.58 -41.15
C ASP A 1122 -4.73 -13.11 -41.48
N PHE A 1123 -3.73 -13.72 -40.84
CA PHE A 1123 -2.31 -13.56 -41.18
C PHE A 1123 -1.56 -14.87 -40.96
N LEU A 1124 -0.37 -14.98 -41.55
CA LEU A 1124 0.43 -16.22 -41.56
C LEU A 1124 1.79 -15.99 -40.91
N PHE A 1125 2.19 -16.86 -39.98
CA PHE A 1125 3.60 -17.01 -39.62
C PHE A 1125 4.28 -17.92 -40.63
N GLY A 1126 5.50 -17.56 -41.03
CA GLY A 1126 6.40 -18.41 -41.79
C GLY A 1126 7.26 -19.18 -40.81
N ASP A 1127 7.11 -20.49 -40.82
CA ASP A 1127 7.66 -21.38 -39.82
C ASP A 1127 9.14 -21.68 -40.13
N GLN A 1128 9.99 -20.66 -40.04
CA GLN A 1128 11.42 -20.71 -40.32
C GLN A 1128 12.24 -21.13 -39.09
N GLU A 1129 13.49 -21.53 -39.28
CA GLU A 1129 14.37 -21.96 -38.18
C GLU A 1129 14.68 -20.85 -37.17
N GLU A 1130 14.70 -19.60 -37.63
CA GLU A 1130 15.00 -18.42 -36.81
C GLU A 1130 13.76 -17.87 -36.05
N SER A 1131 12.63 -18.57 -36.01
CA SER A 1131 11.39 -18.08 -35.39
C SER A 1131 11.29 -18.38 -33.88
N GLY A 1132 10.58 -17.54 -33.12
CA GLY A 1132 10.38 -17.68 -31.65
C GLY A 1132 11.23 -16.72 -30.82
N LEU A 1133 11.62 -17.09 -29.60
CA LEU A 1133 12.54 -16.28 -28.79
C LEU A 1133 13.98 -16.54 -29.23
N ALA A 1134 14.74 -15.51 -29.60
CA ALA A 1134 16.14 -15.65 -30.01
C ALA A 1134 17.09 -14.82 -29.14
N LEU A 1135 18.30 -15.34 -28.96
CA LEU A 1135 19.38 -14.68 -28.24
C LEU A 1135 20.73 -14.80 -28.96
N ARG A 1136 21.61 -13.84 -28.67
CA ARG A 1136 23.02 -13.87 -29.06
C ARG A 1136 23.91 -13.71 -27.84
N ILE A 1137 24.68 -14.73 -27.50
CA ILE A 1137 25.57 -14.75 -26.33
C ILE A 1137 26.86 -13.93 -26.57
N ALA A 1138 27.40 -13.35 -25.50
CA ALA A 1138 28.66 -12.60 -25.50
C ALA A 1138 29.85 -13.47 -25.91
N SER A 1139 30.85 -12.89 -26.59
CA SER A 1139 31.98 -13.63 -27.14
C SER A 1139 32.70 -14.57 -26.16
N PRO A 1140 33.00 -14.17 -24.92
CA PRO A 1140 33.65 -15.06 -23.95
C PRO A 1140 32.82 -16.30 -23.61
N LEU A 1141 31.49 -16.21 -23.70
CA LEU A 1141 30.55 -17.27 -23.32
C LEU A 1141 30.15 -18.21 -24.47
N ARG A 1142 30.68 -18.00 -25.67
CA ARG A 1142 30.37 -18.85 -26.85
C ARG A 1142 31.07 -20.20 -26.74
N VAL A 1143 30.48 -21.23 -27.33
CA VAL A 1143 31.16 -22.51 -27.54
C VAL A 1143 32.36 -22.32 -28.47
N LYS A 1144 32.15 -21.66 -29.61
CA LYS A 1144 33.19 -21.38 -30.60
C LYS A 1144 33.90 -20.08 -30.25
N GLY A 1145 35.16 -20.17 -29.87
CA GLY A 1145 36.02 -19.03 -29.56
C GLY A 1145 35.84 -18.44 -28.16
N GLY A 1146 35.11 -19.13 -27.29
CA GLY A 1146 34.95 -18.81 -25.87
C GLY A 1146 35.06 -20.06 -25.00
N THR A 1147 34.57 -19.97 -23.76
CA THR A 1147 34.57 -21.06 -22.76
C THR A 1147 33.19 -21.72 -22.62
N GLY A 1148 32.30 -21.46 -23.58
CA GLY A 1148 30.88 -21.78 -23.49
C GLY A 1148 30.53 -23.24 -23.72
N ARG A 1149 29.37 -23.62 -23.22
CA ARG A 1149 28.63 -24.83 -23.59
C ARG A 1149 27.17 -24.49 -23.85
N ILE A 1150 26.54 -25.29 -24.70
CA ILE A 1150 25.07 -25.36 -24.76
C ILE A 1150 24.68 -26.67 -24.11
N LEU A 1151 23.71 -26.66 -23.20
CA LEU A 1151 23.23 -27.85 -22.51
C LEU A 1151 21.70 -27.77 -22.43
N ASN A 1152 21.02 -28.88 -22.67
CA ASN A 1152 19.58 -28.95 -22.45
C ASN A 1152 19.19 -30.01 -21.42
N ASN A 1153 17.90 -30.02 -21.08
CA ASN A 1153 17.30 -30.95 -20.13
C ASN A 1153 17.39 -32.44 -20.52
N ARG A 1154 17.89 -32.76 -21.72
CA ARG A 1154 18.11 -34.13 -22.20
C ARG A 1154 19.58 -34.54 -22.15
N GLY A 1155 20.44 -33.67 -21.64
CA GLY A 1155 21.89 -33.89 -21.59
C GLY A 1155 22.58 -33.70 -22.95
N GLU A 1156 21.88 -33.20 -23.97
CA GLU A 1156 22.47 -32.92 -25.27
C GLU A 1156 23.32 -31.64 -25.18
N GLN A 1157 24.48 -31.67 -25.84
CA GLN A 1157 25.47 -30.60 -25.71
C GLN A 1157 25.89 -29.99 -27.04
N ASN A 1158 26.09 -28.67 -27.01
CA ASN A 1158 26.59 -27.83 -28.10
C ASN A 1158 25.76 -27.94 -29.40
N GLY A 1159 26.09 -27.15 -30.41
CA GLY A 1159 25.32 -27.05 -31.66
C GLY A 1159 25.07 -28.40 -32.34
N ALA A 1160 26.05 -29.32 -32.30
CA ALA A 1160 25.89 -30.65 -32.88
C ALA A 1160 24.85 -31.52 -32.15
N GLY A 1161 24.73 -31.37 -30.82
CA GLY A 1161 23.78 -32.14 -30.01
C GLY A 1161 22.43 -31.45 -29.85
N THR A 1162 22.39 -30.12 -29.82
CA THR A 1162 21.17 -29.36 -29.50
C THR A 1162 20.48 -28.78 -30.73
N TRP A 1163 21.10 -28.73 -31.92
CA TRP A 1163 20.42 -28.15 -33.07
C TRP A 1163 19.28 -29.05 -33.55
N GLY A 1164 18.11 -28.45 -33.80
CA GLY A 1164 16.95 -29.14 -34.32
C GLY A 1164 16.27 -30.07 -33.32
N GLN A 1165 16.63 -29.96 -32.04
CA GLN A 1165 16.22 -30.83 -30.95
C GLN A 1165 15.18 -30.15 -30.06
N ASN A 1166 14.17 -30.91 -29.63
CA ASN A 1166 13.16 -30.41 -28.68
C ASN A 1166 13.75 -30.35 -27.26
N PHE A 1167 13.40 -29.33 -26.50
CA PHE A 1167 13.87 -29.19 -25.12
C PHE A 1167 12.77 -28.64 -24.20
N GLY A 1168 12.89 -28.95 -22.91
CA GLY A 1168 12.09 -28.36 -21.83
C GLY A 1168 12.79 -27.16 -21.17
N TRP A 1169 14.12 -27.19 -21.14
CA TRP A 1169 14.97 -26.03 -20.87
C TRP A 1169 16.27 -26.19 -21.68
N ILE A 1170 16.86 -25.07 -22.09
CA ILE A 1170 18.17 -25.03 -22.73
C ILE A 1170 18.97 -23.87 -22.16
N ASP A 1171 20.21 -24.16 -21.77
CA ASP A 1171 21.17 -23.21 -21.24
C ASP A 1171 22.29 -22.96 -22.25
N TYR A 1172 22.66 -21.69 -22.41
CA TYR A 1172 23.88 -21.29 -23.10
C TYR A 1172 24.71 -20.43 -22.13
N SER A 1173 25.75 -21.04 -21.57
CA SER A 1173 26.61 -20.43 -20.55
C SER A 1173 28.09 -20.72 -20.79
N GLY A 1174 28.96 -19.87 -20.27
CA GLY A 1174 30.42 -20.06 -20.28
C GLY A 1174 31.06 -19.53 -19.00
N VAL A 1175 32.36 -19.75 -18.87
CA VAL A 1175 33.12 -19.37 -17.67
C VAL A 1175 33.89 -18.07 -17.93
N VAL A 1176 33.66 -17.06 -17.10
CA VAL A 1176 34.37 -15.78 -17.08
C VAL A 1176 34.83 -15.53 -15.66
N GLU A 1177 36.14 -15.32 -15.48
CA GLU A 1177 36.73 -15.02 -14.16
C GLU A 1177 36.37 -16.05 -13.07
N GLY A 1178 36.33 -17.34 -13.44
CA GLY A 1178 36.01 -18.45 -12.52
C GLY A 1178 34.51 -18.64 -12.26
N LYS A 1179 33.65 -17.75 -12.75
CA LYS A 1179 32.20 -17.86 -12.64
C LYS A 1179 31.57 -18.34 -13.93
N ARG A 1180 30.63 -19.29 -13.83
CA ARG A 1180 29.77 -19.67 -14.95
C ARG A 1180 28.61 -18.69 -15.03
N ALA A 1181 28.48 -18.01 -16.16
CA ALA A 1181 27.41 -17.08 -16.46
C ALA A 1181 26.75 -17.39 -17.80
N GLY A 1182 25.44 -17.18 -17.91
CA GLY A 1182 24.72 -17.52 -19.13
C GLY A 1182 23.24 -17.15 -19.14
N ILE A 1183 22.57 -17.59 -20.21
CA ILE A 1183 21.10 -17.52 -20.32
C ILE A 1183 20.54 -18.92 -20.44
N MET A 1184 19.61 -19.25 -19.55
CA MET A 1184 18.72 -20.40 -19.66
C MET A 1184 17.36 -19.97 -20.17
N VAL A 1185 16.81 -20.70 -21.14
CA VAL A 1185 15.47 -20.49 -21.70
C VAL A 1185 14.60 -21.69 -21.37
N ILE A 1186 13.44 -21.42 -20.77
CA ILE A 1186 12.42 -22.40 -20.39
C ILE A 1186 11.12 -22.01 -21.13
N PRO A 1187 10.80 -22.67 -22.25
CA PRO A 1187 9.57 -22.41 -22.97
C PRO A 1187 8.37 -22.81 -22.12
N HIS A 1188 7.34 -21.96 -22.07
CA HIS A 1188 6.13 -22.30 -21.33
C HIS A 1188 5.44 -23.52 -21.99
N PRO A 1189 4.94 -24.49 -21.21
CA PRO A 1189 4.30 -25.70 -21.76
C PRO A 1189 3.03 -25.41 -22.58
N GLU A 1190 2.40 -24.26 -22.35
CA GLU A 1190 1.24 -23.80 -23.14
C GLU A 1190 1.61 -23.11 -24.45
N ASN A 1191 2.90 -23.03 -24.80
CA ASN A 1191 3.26 -22.64 -26.15
C ASN A 1191 2.58 -23.58 -27.16
N PRO A 1192 2.10 -23.06 -28.31
CA PRO A 1192 1.27 -23.81 -29.25
C PRO A 1192 1.90 -25.13 -29.73
N ARG A 1193 3.23 -25.22 -29.70
CA ARG A 1193 3.99 -26.45 -29.91
C ARG A 1193 5.21 -26.46 -29.00
N ARG A 1194 5.75 -27.66 -28.77
CA ARG A 1194 7.04 -27.82 -28.09
C ARG A 1194 8.13 -27.11 -28.89
N CYS A 1195 8.95 -26.35 -28.20
CA CYS A 1195 10.05 -25.65 -28.84
C CYS A 1195 11.20 -26.60 -29.16
N TRP A 1196 11.82 -26.35 -30.31
CA TRP A 1196 13.11 -26.93 -30.69
C TRP A 1196 14.17 -25.85 -30.87
N SER A 1197 15.44 -26.20 -30.73
CA SER A 1197 16.54 -25.21 -30.72
C SER A 1197 17.19 -25.01 -32.08
N HIS A 1198 17.23 -23.76 -32.53
CA HIS A 1198 18.18 -23.31 -33.55
C HIS A 1198 19.45 -22.81 -32.86
N SER A 1199 20.28 -23.74 -32.40
CA SER A 1199 21.54 -23.45 -31.70
C SER A 1199 22.73 -23.45 -32.65
N ARG A 1200 23.67 -22.52 -32.45
CA ARG A 1200 24.93 -22.42 -33.18
C ARG A 1200 26.07 -22.12 -32.21
N ASP A 1201 27.19 -22.83 -32.36
CA ASP A 1201 28.36 -22.71 -31.49
C ASP A 1201 28.98 -21.30 -31.50
N TYR A 1202 28.76 -20.51 -32.56
CA TYR A 1202 29.19 -19.12 -32.62
C TYR A 1202 28.32 -18.14 -31.82
N GLY A 1203 27.33 -18.62 -31.07
CA GLY A 1203 26.61 -17.82 -30.07
C GLY A 1203 25.15 -17.49 -30.37
N LEU A 1204 24.54 -18.07 -31.41
CA LEU A 1204 23.10 -17.88 -31.71
C LEU A 1204 22.30 -19.04 -31.11
N LEU A 1205 21.16 -18.72 -30.50
CA LEU A 1205 20.17 -19.68 -30.06
C LEU A 1205 18.76 -19.12 -30.30
N ALA A 1206 17.89 -19.85 -30.99
CA ALA A 1206 16.45 -19.57 -31.01
C ALA A 1206 15.65 -20.74 -30.43
N SER A 1207 14.69 -20.41 -29.57
CA SER A 1207 13.69 -21.32 -29.01
C SER A 1207 12.44 -21.28 -29.89
N ASN A 1208 12.30 -22.26 -30.78
CA ASN A 1208 11.40 -22.19 -31.91
C ASN A 1208 10.12 -23.03 -31.72
N PRO A 1209 8.93 -22.42 -31.58
CA PRO A 1209 7.65 -23.12 -31.40
C PRO A 1209 6.96 -23.50 -32.73
N PHE A 1210 7.63 -23.39 -33.87
CA PHE A 1210 7.09 -23.69 -35.19
C PHE A 1210 7.62 -25.02 -35.74
N PRO A 1211 6.98 -25.66 -36.72
CA PRO A 1211 7.41 -26.95 -37.23
C PRO A 1211 8.77 -26.83 -37.91
N LYS A 1212 9.64 -27.82 -37.67
CA LYS A 1212 10.92 -27.90 -38.33
C LYS A 1212 10.73 -28.19 -39.82
N GLN A 1213 11.37 -27.40 -40.68
CA GLN A 1213 11.31 -27.63 -42.13
C GLN A 1213 12.22 -28.80 -42.55
N PRO A 1214 11.87 -29.54 -43.62
CA PRO A 1214 12.69 -30.64 -44.14
C PRO A 1214 14.03 -30.20 -44.75
N GLU A 1215 14.11 -28.99 -45.33
CA GLU A 1215 15.34 -28.40 -45.90
C GLU A 1215 15.53 -26.97 -45.35
N GLU A 1216 16.76 -26.59 -44.99
CA GLU A 1216 17.06 -25.22 -44.54
C GLU A 1216 16.76 -24.22 -45.69
N ARG A 1217 15.87 -23.26 -45.42
CA ARG A 1217 15.65 -22.04 -46.23
C ARG A 1217 15.14 -22.23 -47.67
N ARG A 1218 14.10 -23.04 -47.89
CA ARG A 1218 13.47 -23.11 -49.23
C ARG A 1218 11.97 -22.98 -49.21
N GLU A 1219 11.48 -22.09 -50.08
CA GLU A 1219 10.06 -21.92 -50.37
C GLU A 1219 9.48 -23.19 -51.06
N PRO A 1220 8.20 -23.51 -50.84
CA PRO A 1220 7.22 -22.78 -50.02
C PRO A 1220 7.39 -23.05 -48.51
N TYR A 1221 7.28 -22.01 -47.68
CA TYR A 1221 7.35 -22.15 -46.22
C TYR A 1221 6.18 -22.98 -45.68
N ILE A 1222 6.45 -23.80 -44.66
CA ILE A 1222 5.38 -24.25 -43.76
C ILE A 1222 4.82 -22.98 -43.09
N THR A 1223 3.50 -22.83 -43.05
CA THR A 1223 2.88 -21.64 -42.46
C THR A 1223 1.94 -22.00 -41.33
N THR A 1224 1.99 -21.21 -40.27
CA THR A 1224 1.02 -21.25 -39.18
C THR A 1224 0.02 -20.13 -39.38
N LYS A 1225 -1.21 -20.48 -39.79
CA LYS A 1225 -2.29 -19.53 -40.04
C LYS A 1225 -2.99 -19.11 -38.74
N ILE A 1226 -3.07 -17.81 -38.51
CA ILE A 1226 -3.82 -17.19 -37.42
C ILE A 1226 -5.07 -16.55 -38.01
N LYS A 1227 -6.25 -16.96 -37.52
CA LYS A 1227 -7.52 -16.42 -37.98
C LYS A 1227 -7.75 -15.01 -37.44
N LYS A 1228 -8.52 -14.21 -38.16
CA LYS A 1228 -9.06 -12.92 -37.71
C LYS A 1228 -9.62 -13.05 -36.29
N GLY A 1229 -9.16 -12.20 -35.38
CA GLY A 1229 -9.57 -12.18 -33.96
C GLY A 1229 -8.94 -13.27 -33.08
N GLN A 1230 -8.24 -14.26 -33.64
CA GLN A 1230 -7.54 -15.29 -32.87
C GLN A 1230 -6.30 -14.68 -32.20
N ARG A 1231 -6.06 -15.06 -30.94
CA ARG A 1231 -4.89 -14.68 -30.16
C ARG A 1231 -3.88 -15.83 -30.16
N PHE A 1232 -2.69 -15.60 -30.71
CA PHE A 1232 -1.59 -16.57 -30.74
C PHE A 1232 -0.57 -16.21 -29.67
N LYS A 1233 -0.45 -17.01 -28.63
CA LYS A 1233 0.39 -16.72 -27.47
C LYS A 1233 1.71 -17.46 -27.53
N LEU A 1234 2.79 -16.80 -27.13
CA LEU A 1234 4.11 -17.37 -26.87
C LEU A 1234 4.59 -16.87 -25.51
N ALA A 1235 5.05 -17.76 -24.65
CA ALA A 1235 5.54 -17.46 -23.32
C ALA A 1235 6.85 -18.20 -23.02
N TYR A 1236 7.76 -17.52 -22.33
CA TYR A 1236 9.09 -18.01 -21.98
C TYR A 1236 9.48 -17.51 -20.59
N THR A 1237 10.15 -18.36 -19.82
CA THR A 1237 10.94 -17.93 -18.65
C THR A 1237 12.40 -17.91 -19.07
N ILE A 1238 13.09 -16.81 -18.83
CA ILE A 1238 14.50 -16.58 -19.16
C ILE A 1238 15.25 -16.34 -17.86
N ILE A 1239 16.30 -17.11 -17.60
CA ILE A 1239 17.16 -16.91 -16.43
C ILE A 1239 18.52 -16.41 -16.90
N VAL A 1240 18.87 -15.20 -16.48
CA VAL A 1240 20.23 -14.66 -16.60
C VAL A 1240 20.95 -15.03 -15.31
N HIS A 1241 21.81 -16.05 -15.37
CA HIS A 1241 22.40 -16.65 -14.18
C HIS A 1241 23.90 -16.39 -14.07
N GLU A 1242 24.39 -16.46 -12.82
CA GLU A 1242 25.80 -16.56 -12.48
C GLU A 1242 25.99 -17.43 -11.23
N SER A 1243 27.05 -18.24 -11.23
CA SER A 1243 27.45 -19.09 -10.09
C SER A 1243 28.92 -19.47 -10.23
N ASP A 1244 29.53 -19.99 -9.16
CA ASP A 1244 30.86 -20.59 -9.26
C ASP A 1244 30.79 -21.83 -10.16
N ASP A 1245 31.78 -22.01 -11.05
CA ASP A 1245 31.70 -23.02 -12.12
C ASP A 1245 31.49 -24.44 -11.60
N GLU A 1246 32.08 -24.77 -10.46
CA GLU A 1246 31.98 -26.08 -9.81
C GLU A 1246 30.61 -26.32 -9.16
N GLU A 1247 29.89 -25.25 -8.81
CA GLU A 1247 28.59 -25.30 -8.14
C GLU A 1247 27.41 -25.18 -9.12
N PHE A 1248 27.68 -24.87 -10.40
CA PHE A 1248 26.61 -24.72 -11.38
C PHE A 1248 25.94 -26.05 -11.70
N ASP A 1249 24.72 -26.19 -11.21
CA ASP A 1249 23.79 -27.20 -11.62
C ASP A 1249 22.52 -26.56 -12.21
N PRO A 1250 22.25 -26.74 -13.52
CA PRO A 1250 21.03 -26.20 -14.12
C PRO A 1250 19.76 -26.81 -13.52
N GLN A 1251 19.81 -28.02 -12.95
CA GLN A 1251 18.64 -28.63 -12.33
C GLN A 1251 18.29 -27.92 -11.01
N THR A 1252 19.28 -27.54 -10.22
CA THR A 1252 19.10 -26.69 -9.02
C THR A 1252 18.43 -25.35 -9.35
N ILE A 1253 18.79 -24.71 -10.47
CA ILE A 1253 18.12 -23.48 -10.93
C ILE A 1253 16.65 -23.76 -11.29
N ILE A 1254 16.37 -24.86 -11.99
CA ILE A 1254 15.02 -25.25 -12.38
C ILE A 1254 14.14 -25.58 -11.16
N ASP A 1255 14.69 -26.28 -10.18
CA ASP A 1255 13.97 -26.67 -8.97
C ASP A 1255 13.67 -25.45 -8.10
N GLY A 1256 14.61 -24.51 -7.99
CA GLY A 1256 14.39 -23.23 -7.28
C GLY A 1256 13.31 -22.33 -7.89
N ILE A 1257 12.96 -22.50 -9.17
CA ILE A 1257 11.85 -21.77 -9.81
C ILE A 1257 10.49 -22.45 -9.56
N ARG A 1258 10.47 -23.78 -9.40
CA ARG A 1258 9.26 -24.58 -9.18
C ARG A 1258 8.71 -24.45 -7.77
N ASP A 1259 9.56 -24.19 -6.78
CA ASP A 1259 9.15 -23.98 -5.38
C ASP A 1259 8.65 -22.54 -5.11
N GLY A 1260 8.73 -21.65 -6.11
CA GLY A 1260 8.38 -20.22 -5.99
C GLY A 1260 7.54 -19.65 -7.14
N SER A 1261 6.88 -20.48 -7.94
CA SER A 1261 5.92 -20.06 -8.96
C SER A 1261 4.59 -20.80 -8.75
N PRO A 1262 3.43 -20.13 -8.88
CA PRO A 1262 2.12 -20.69 -8.56
C PRO A 1262 1.72 -21.90 -9.41
#